data_AF-A0A161LFB8-F1
#
_entry.id   AF-A0A161LFB8-F1
#
_cell.length_a   1.000
_cell.length_b   1.000
_cell.length_c   1.000
_cell.angle_alpha   90.00
_cell.angle_beta   90.00
_cell.angle_gamma   90.00
#
_symmetry.space_group_name_H-M   'P 1'
#
loop_
_entity.id
_entity.type
_entity.pdbx_description
1 polymer ?
#
loop_
_entity_poly.entity_id
_entity_poly.type
_entity_poly.pdbx_seq_one_letter_code
_entity_poly.pdbx_strand_id
1 'polypeptide(L)'
;MKTLSAIFLYLLCISSIAGQVVTTNPVLVTKDAGVISVIFDAAQGSAGLKDDAGPIYAHTGVITNLSTSSSDWKHVITDWPTSTNQSSVNLAKNKLTSLGNNKWKLTITPDIYSYYGITDASETVTKLAFVFRNADGSKTGKNADGSDIFVSVYAASALTVKLATPTSNTLMPLNTASTITANSSASANMALYIGATSSSNITATTPVAQSNGVTTLSSSYTFTTPGNYYVIATATTSGGSTASDTSYVCVPKIQPLADRPSGLKEGLTKNPDGSVTFCLSLGKSAPVSAFTRVFILGDFNNYKLDNNYLMNLQADNTTYGTDVNFYWLTVSGLDASKEYAYQYYVDGLAGTNAVRVGDPYAEKILDPANDKYIGSSIYPNLKLYPSALTSGILSCFTINSSNYNWQYSSSFNPPLQSQLTIYEMLFRDFTSEKSVQAAISKLDYLKELGVNAVELMPIMEFDGNDSWGYNPNFYFATDKAYGTKADYQQFVDECHKRGIAVILDIVFNHTWGLSPYCLVYWDAANGRPAAANPYYNALAPHPYSVGNDINHTYAPVKAWLSRALKFWLTEYKVDGFRFDLSKGLTQTASNGGAVNPNATLNCSTYDQSRIDNIKTYVDAVKSTNPKAYAILEHFCDDAEENALAAYDSTMLWRNVSYAFQQAAMGYVDGSDFSRLASSSQSGGAVKLPTNRVAYAESHDEYRMGYKAITWGVTDVKDTTNVMKQLAVCGAFAFLSPGPRMMWEFGELGANYNSKGSNGSDNITSAFPAEWGFLNIPARKALHDNYQKILNLRLKYPSLFSNPTSWSWQVSASDWSAGRNVYLTDGKTSAVVLGNFTGTGAVSASAPFDKTGIWYELLTGDSINVTATPMTIALPEFGLKIYTNIRITPAPVDTATQKTVLIFPNPVEDMMYISGAPANSVQISDVNGRLVVVKDIENNRVNVSMLQTGMYLGKVFFRDGTTKAIKICKR
;
A
#
# COMPACT_ATOMS: atom_id res chain seq x y z
N MET A 1 68.00 -31.31 -15.37
CA MET A 1 68.55 -31.64 -14.04
C MET A 1 67.41 -31.66 -13.02
N LYS A 2 67.19 -32.83 -12.41
CA LYS A 2 66.75 -33.09 -11.01
C LYS A 2 65.66 -32.21 -10.37
N THR A 3 64.46 -32.79 -10.28
CA THR A 3 63.64 -33.08 -9.07
C THR A 3 63.62 -32.12 -7.87
N LEU A 4 62.40 -31.71 -7.45
CA LEU A 4 61.91 -31.85 -6.07
C LEU A 4 60.37 -31.77 -6.00
N SER A 5 59.80 -32.61 -5.13
CA SER A 5 58.40 -33.07 -5.11
C SER A 5 57.57 -32.45 -3.97
N ALA A 6 56.22 -32.49 -4.15
CA ALA A 6 55.13 -32.53 -3.15
C ALA A 6 54.93 -31.26 -2.27
N ILE A 7 53.72 -30.75 -2.04
CA ILE A 7 52.58 -31.39 -1.37
C ILE A 7 51.24 -30.74 -1.80
N PHE A 8 50.25 -31.61 -2.00
CA PHE A 8 48.82 -31.37 -2.16
C PHE A 8 48.20 -30.58 -0.99
N LEU A 9 47.41 -29.55 -1.26
CA LEU A 9 46.36 -29.09 -0.33
C LEU A 9 45.05 -28.93 -1.11
N TYR A 10 44.27 -30.02 -1.14
CA TYR A 10 42.87 -29.99 -1.51
C TYR A 10 42.11 -29.25 -0.39
N LEU A 11 41.66 -28.02 -0.67
CA LEU A 11 40.67 -27.35 0.16
C LEU A 11 39.32 -28.04 -0.06
N LEU A 12 38.99 -28.97 0.84
CA LEU A 12 37.63 -29.43 1.09
C LEU A 12 36.78 -28.21 1.47
N CYS A 13 36.08 -27.62 0.50
CA CYS A 13 34.88 -26.83 0.77
C CYS A 13 33.81 -27.79 1.28
N ILE A 14 33.87 -28.11 2.58
CA ILE A 14 32.74 -28.68 3.30
C ILE A 14 31.69 -27.58 3.31
N SER A 15 30.67 -27.72 2.47
CA SER A 15 29.42 -26.99 2.61
C SER A 15 28.91 -27.31 4.01
N SER A 16 28.98 -26.34 4.92
CA SER A 16 28.38 -26.42 6.24
C SER A 16 26.88 -26.58 6.04
N ILE A 17 26.40 -27.82 6.11
CA ILE A 17 24.99 -28.11 6.33
C ILE A 17 24.66 -27.38 7.63
N ALA A 18 23.78 -26.37 7.59
CA ALA A 18 23.30 -25.71 8.79
C ALA A 18 22.82 -26.81 9.76
N GLY A 19 23.46 -26.91 10.92
CA GLY A 19 23.17 -27.99 11.86
C GLY A 19 21.74 -27.87 12.36
N GLN A 20 21.01 -29.00 12.37
CA GLN A 20 19.67 -29.04 12.93
C GLN A 20 19.72 -28.64 14.42
N VAL A 21 19.01 -27.57 14.80
CA VAL A 21 19.02 -27.01 16.18
C VAL A 21 18.54 -28.03 17.21
N VAL A 22 17.59 -28.89 16.81
CA VAL A 22 17.05 -29.98 17.62
C VAL A 22 17.06 -31.28 16.84
N THR A 23 17.52 -32.36 17.47
CA THR A 23 17.35 -33.74 16.99
C THR A 23 16.49 -34.53 17.97
N THR A 24 15.83 -35.60 17.50
CA THR A 24 14.99 -36.44 18.35
C THR A 24 15.34 -37.91 18.25
N ASN A 25 15.01 -38.67 19.30
CA ASN A 25 15.01 -40.13 19.30
C ASN A 25 13.68 -40.63 19.88
N PRO A 26 12.84 -41.35 19.11
CA PRO A 26 13.04 -41.74 17.71
C PRO A 26 13.14 -40.52 16.77
N VAL A 27 13.88 -40.67 15.66
CA VAL A 27 14.16 -39.57 14.70
C VAL A 27 12.87 -39.06 14.05
N LEU A 28 11.93 -39.96 13.77
CA LEU A 28 10.56 -39.59 13.42
C LEU A 28 9.68 -39.80 14.65
N VAL A 29 9.18 -38.70 15.19
CA VAL A 29 8.28 -38.72 16.34
C VAL A 29 6.86 -39.03 15.84
N THR A 30 6.30 -40.14 16.32
CA THR A 30 4.89 -40.49 16.10
C THR A 30 4.06 -40.20 17.35
N LYS A 31 2.73 -40.12 17.19
CA LYS A 31 1.77 -39.96 18.31
C LYS A 31 2.01 -40.98 19.43
N ASP A 32 2.42 -42.20 19.09
CA ASP A 32 2.59 -43.37 19.95
C ASP A 32 4.05 -43.73 20.25
N ALA A 33 5.01 -42.84 19.97
CA ALA A 33 6.45 -43.08 20.13
C ALA A 33 6.90 -43.39 21.58
N GLY A 34 6.02 -43.28 22.58
CA GLY A 34 6.35 -43.42 23.98
C GLY A 34 7.37 -42.36 24.43
N VAL A 35 8.51 -42.80 24.97
CA VAL A 35 9.56 -41.90 25.46
C VAL A 35 10.31 -41.24 24.31
N ILE A 36 10.34 -39.91 24.29
CA ILE A 36 11.05 -39.13 23.28
C ILE A 36 12.21 -38.38 23.92
N SER A 37 13.41 -38.56 23.38
CA SER A 37 14.57 -37.72 23.71
C SER A 37 14.67 -36.58 22.72
N VAL A 38 14.69 -35.34 23.20
CA VAL A 38 14.89 -34.12 22.41
C VAL A 38 16.27 -33.58 22.74
N ILE A 39 17.18 -33.54 21.76
CA ILE A 39 18.55 -33.05 21.93
C ILE A 39 18.64 -31.68 21.25
N PHE A 40 18.83 -30.64 22.04
CA PHE A 40 19.08 -29.26 21.62
C PHE A 40 20.59 -28.99 21.55
N ASP A 41 21.06 -28.45 20.43
CA ASP A 41 22.44 -28.00 20.26
C ASP A 41 22.49 -26.47 20.37
N ALA A 42 22.96 -25.96 21.51
CA ALA A 42 23.01 -24.54 21.82
C ALA A 42 24.03 -23.76 20.97
N ALA A 43 24.92 -24.45 20.24
CA ALA A 43 25.84 -23.81 19.30
C ALA A 43 25.21 -23.61 17.91
N GLN A 44 24.02 -24.15 17.64
CA GLN A 44 23.28 -23.99 16.40
C GLN A 44 22.14 -22.96 16.55
N GLY A 45 21.46 -22.64 15.45
CA GLY A 45 20.31 -21.74 15.46
C GLY A 45 20.68 -20.31 15.82
N SER A 46 19.97 -19.69 16.77
CA SER A 46 20.29 -18.35 17.26
C SER A 46 21.61 -18.28 18.04
N ALA A 47 22.16 -19.43 18.45
CA ALA A 47 23.33 -19.56 19.32
C ALA A 47 23.27 -18.73 20.63
N GLY A 48 22.08 -18.26 21.04
CA GLY A 48 21.92 -17.37 22.20
C GLY A 48 22.22 -18.03 23.55
N LEU A 49 22.28 -19.36 23.58
CA LEU A 49 22.65 -20.18 24.75
C LEU A 49 24.01 -20.86 24.60
N LYS A 50 24.77 -20.51 23.55
CA LYS A 50 26.11 -21.08 23.33
C LYS A 50 27.02 -20.74 24.50
N ASP A 51 27.69 -21.76 25.02
CA ASP A 51 28.63 -21.69 26.13
C ASP A 51 28.00 -21.19 27.45
N ASP A 52 26.67 -21.25 27.60
CA ASP A 52 26.00 -20.89 28.85
C ASP A 52 26.27 -21.94 29.94
N ALA A 53 26.76 -21.48 31.09
CA ALA A 53 27.12 -22.33 32.23
C ALA A 53 25.92 -22.63 33.17
N GLY A 54 24.79 -21.95 32.99
CA GLY A 54 23.60 -22.09 33.80
C GLY A 54 22.68 -23.25 33.40
N PRO A 55 21.68 -23.58 34.23
CA PRO A 55 20.69 -24.57 33.87
C PRO A 55 19.82 -24.09 32.70
N ILE A 56 19.62 -24.97 31.72
CA ILE A 56 18.76 -24.73 30.55
C ILE A 56 17.40 -25.39 30.74
N TYR A 57 16.34 -24.68 30.35
CA TYR A 57 14.95 -25.13 30.41
C TYR A 57 14.29 -25.01 29.03
N ALA A 58 13.32 -25.89 28.76
CA ALA A 58 12.43 -25.75 27.61
C ALA A 58 11.15 -25.01 28.02
N HIS A 59 10.89 -23.87 27.38
CA HIS A 59 9.54 -23.34 27.26
C HIS A 59 8.87 -24.08 26.10
N THR A 60 7.88 -24.91 26.40
CA THR A 60 7.41 -25.93 25.45
C THR A 60 5.89 -26.10 25.49
N GLY A 61 5.32 -26.35 24.32
CA GLY A 61 3.91 -26.62 24.07
C GLY A 61 3.73 -27.48 22.82
N VAL A 62 2.51 -27.54 22.30
CA VAL A 62 2.19 -28.30 21.09
C VAL A 62 1.35 -27.49 20.10
N ILE A 63 1.49 -27.79 18.82
CA ILE A 63 0.52 -27.41 17.79
C ILE A 63 -0.41 -28.60 17.58
N THR A 64 -1.72 -28.37 17.61
CA THR A 64 -2.73 -29.41 17.43
C THR A 64 -3.68 -29.06 16.28
N ASN A 65 -4.60 -29.96 15.96
CA ASN A 65 -5.71 -29.68 15.03
C ASN A 65 -6.64 -28.55 15.51
N LEU A 66 -6.53 -28.12 16.76
CA LEU A 66 -7.27 -26.98 17.33
C LEU A 66 -6.48 -25.66 17.26
N SER A 67 -5.21 -25.69 16.85
CA SER A 67 -4.40 -24.48 16.67
C SER A 67 -4.81 -23.71 15.41
N THR A 68 -4.98 -22.40 15.51
CA THR A 68 -5.33 -21.53 14.37
C THR A 68 -4.11 -20.99 13.61
N SER A 69 -2.91 -21.13 14.18
CA SER A 69 -1.64 -20.70 13.58
C SER A 69 -0.46 -21.46 14.20
N SER A 70 0.76 -21.23 13.69
CA SER A 70 2.01 -21.74 14.29
C SER A 70 2.40 -21.03 15.60
N SER A 71 1.79 -19.89 15.92
CA SER A 71 1.98 -19.17 17.19
C SER A 71 0.93 -19.52 18.24
N ASP A 72 -0.16 -20.18 17.86
CA ASP A 72 -1.21 -20.65 18.76
C ASP A 72 -0.84 -22.01 19.39
N TRP A 73 0.12 -21.96 20.31
CA TRP A 73 0.58 -23.14 21.05
C TRP A 73 -0.47 -23.55 22.08
N LYS A 74 -0.88 -24.81 22.02
CA LYS A 74 -1.72 -25.44 23.04
C LYS A 74 -0.83 -26.11 24.08
N HIS A 75 -1.39 -26.29 25.28
CA HIS A 75 -0.78 -27.04 26.38
C HIS A 75 0.66 -26.57 26.71
N VAL A 76 0.89 -25.25 26.70
CA VAL A 76 2.17 -24.67 27.11
C VAL A 76 2.37 -24.97 28.60
N ILE A 77 3.49 -25.63 28.94
CA ILE A 77 3.67 -26.21 30.29
C ILE A 77 3.85 -25.15 31.37
N THR A 78 4.53 -24.04 31.05
CA THR A 78 4.76 -22.93 32.00
C THR A 78 4.81 -21.59 31.28
N ASP A 79 4.41 -20.53 32.00
CA ASP A 79 4.58 -19.15 31.55
C ASP A 79 6.06 -18.78 31.36
N TRP A 80 6.30 -17.64 30.69
CA TRP A 80 7.64 -17.06 30.61
C TRP A 80 8.14 -16.61 32.00
N PRO A 81 9.43 -16.82 32.34
CA PRO A 81 9.97 -16.36 33.61
C PRO A 81 9.99 -14.83 33.71
N THR A 82 9.72 -14.38 34.93
CA THR A 82 9.79 -13.00 35.42
C THR A 82 10.56 -13.01 36.73
N SER A 83 10.86 -11.84 37.30
CA SER A 83 11.53 -11.76 38.60
C SER A 83 10.75 -12.41 39.75
N THR A 84 9.43 -12.60 39.62
CA THR A 84 8.55 -13.09 40.70
C THR A 84 8.06 -14.53 40.54
N ASN A 85 8.11 -15.12 39.34
CA ASN A 85 7.59 -16.48 39.08
C ASN A 85 8.68 -17.51 38.69
N GLN A 86 9.96 -17.15 38.70
CA GLN A 86 11.06 -18.04 38.27
C GLN A 86 11.04 -19.41 38.95
N SER A 87 10.75 -19.47 40.25
CA SER A 87 10.68 -20.72 41.02
C SER A 87 9.49 -21.61 40.62
N SER A 88 8.39 -21.04 40.15
CA SER A 88 7.21 -21.79 39.71
C SER A 88 7.28 -22.20 38.23
N VAL A 89 8.05 -21.50 37.39
CA VAL A 89 8.17 -21.85 35.95
C VAL A 89 9.42 -22.67 35.60
N ASN A 90 10.45 -22.71 36.45
CA ASN A 90 11.65 -23.53 36.28
C ASN A 90 11.44 -24.96 36.81
N LEU A 91 10.47 -25.66 36.23
CA LEU A 91 10.10 -27.01 36.64
C LEU A 91 11.17 -28.03 36.28
N ALA A 92 11.37 -29.02 37.18
CA ALA A 92 12.27 -30.15 36.93
C ALA A 92 11.90 -30.92 35.65
N LYS A 93 10.60 -31.03 35.34
CA LYS A 93 10.07 -31.69 34.14
C LYS A 93 10.54 -31.04 32.82
N ASN A 94 10.88 -29.75 32.83
CA ASN A 94 11.30 -29.00 31.65
C ASN A 94 12.80 -28.65 31.68
N LYS A 95 13.53 -29.09 32.70
CA LYS A 95 14.97 -28.86 32.83
C LYS A 95 15.73 -29.83 31.93
N LEU A 96 16.66 -29.30 31.14
CA LEU A 96 17.50 -30.12 30.27
C LEU A 96 18.72 -30.66 31.02
N THR A 97 19.16 -31.85 30.61
CA THR A 97 20.40 -32.47 31.08
C THR A 97 21.53 -32.17 30.09
N SER A 98 22.66 -31.65 30.56
CA SER A 98 23.82 -31.42 29.70
C SER A 98 24.40 -32.74 29.19
N LEU A 99 24.73 -32.78 27.90
CA LEU A 99 25.47 -33.85 27.24
C LEU A 99 26.92 -33.45 26.91
N GLY A 100 27.35 -32.26 27.32
CA GLY A 100 28.63 -31.66 26.91
C GLY A 100 28.59 -31.08 25.50
N ASN A 101 29.66 -30.34 25.12
CA ASN A 101 29.81 -29.72 23.80
C ASN A 101 28.57 -28.92 23.34
N ASN A 102 28.00 -28.10 24.24
CA ASN A 102 26.79 -27.30 24.00
C ASN A 102 25.50 -28.10 23.70
N LYS A 103 25.49 -29.42 23.90
CA LYS A 103 24.30 -30.25 23.69
C LYS A 103 23.55 -30.51 24.98
N TRP A 104 22.23 -30.46 24.90
CA TRP A 104 21.33 -30.54 26.04
C TRP A 104 20.14 -31.46 25.72
N LYS A 105 19.74 -32.30 26.66
CA LYS A 105 18.68 -33.30 26.48
C LYS A 105 17.44 -32.98 27.33
N LEU A 106 16.28 -32.87 26.69
CA LEU A 106 14.96 -32.98 27.32
C LEU A 106 14.41 -34.40 27.08
N THR A 107 13.74 -34.97 28.08
CA THR A 107 13.05 -36.26 27.96
C THR A 107 11.55 -36.07 28.16
N ILE A 108 10.78 -36.37 27.13
CA ILE A 108 9.31 -36.40 27.16
C ILE A 108 8.91 -37.84 27.51
N THR A 109 8.19 -38.01 28.61
CA THR A 109 7.86 -39.32 29.19
C THR A 109 6.57 -39.23 30.02
N PRO A 110 5.74 -40.30 30.10
CA PRO A 110 5.86 -41.58 29.38
C PRO A 110 5.54 -41.49 27.89
N ASP A 111 4.78 -40.48 27.47
CA ASP A 111 4.38 -40.21 26.09
C ASP A 111 4.03 -38.71 25.92
N ILE A 112 3.76 -38.27 24.69
CA ILE A 112 3.43 -36.87 24.37
C ILE A 112 2.18 -36.39 25.14
N TYR A 113 1.10 -37.16 25.13
CA TYR A 113 -0.19 -36.72 25.63
C TYR A 113 -0.14 -36.62 27.17
N SER A 114 0.45 -37.61 27.82
CA SER A 114 0.72 -37.60 29.26
C SER A 114 1.67 -36.46 29.67
N TYR A 115 2.69 -36.17 28.85
CA TYR A 115 3.63 -35.09 29.14
C TYR A 115 2.99 -33.70 29.02
N TYR A 116 2.11 -33.48 28.04
CA TYR A 116 1.42 -32.19 27.86
C TYR A 116 0.04 -32.11 28.55
N GLY A 117 -0.42 -33.18 29.22
CA GLY A 117 -1.71 -33.20 29.93
C GLY A 117 -2.93 -33.25 29.01
N ILE A 118 -2.75 -33.73 27.78
CA ILE A 118 -3.80 -33.81 26.76
C ILE A 118 -4.70 -35.01 27.06
N THR A 119 -5.96 -34.74 27.40
CA THR A 119 -6.94 -35.78 27.76
C THR A 119 -8.04 -35.95 26.71
N ASP A 120 -8.23 -34.97 25.84
CA ASP A 120 -9.19 -35.05 24.74
C ASP A 120 -8.64 -35.97 23.62
N ALA A 121 -9.32 -37.09 23.39
CA ALA A 121 -8.94 -38.06 22.37
C ALA A 121 -9.10 -37.55 20.93
N SER A 122 -9.90 -36.49 20.72
CA SER A 122 -10.10 -35.84 19.42
C SER A 122 -9.02 -34.81 19.08
N GLU A 123 -8.27 -34.35 20.09
CA GLU A 123 -7.14 -33.45 19.89
C GLU A 123 -5.92 -34.25 19.38
N THR A 124 -5.40 -33.82 18.23
CA THR A 124 -4.28 -34.45 17.55
C THR A 124 -3.10 -33.50 17.50
N VAL A 125 -2.03 -33.88 18.21
CA VAL A 125 -0.74 -33.17 18.15
C VAL A 125 -0.11 -33.36 16.77
N THR A 126 0.22 -32.25 16.11
CA THR A 126 0.89 -32.21 14.80
C THR A 126 2.34 -31.73 14.90
N LYS A 127 2.68 -30.93 15.92
CA LYS A 127 4.06 -30.50 16.20
C LYS A 127 4.29 -30.34 17.71
N LEU A 128 5.49 -30.66 18.17
CA LEU A 128 6.04 -30.18 19.44
C LEU A 128 6.68 -28.81 19.18
N ALA A 129 6.52 -27.86 20.11
CA ALA A 129 6.99 -26.49 19.95
C ALA A 129 7.92 -26.11 21.11
N PHE A 130 9.08 -25.50 20.81
CA PHE A 130 10.13 -25.22 21.78
C PHE A 130 10.73 -23.83 21.60
N VAL A 131 10.95 -23.15 22.73
CA VAL A 131 12.01 -22.16 22.92
C VAL A 131 12.87 -22.62 24.09
N PHE A 132 14.17 -22.78 23.88
CA PHE A 132 15.09 -23.09 24.98
C PHE A 132 15.53 -21.79 25.64
N ARG A 133 15.71 -21.80 26.96
CA ARG A 133 16.09 -20.60 27.72
C ARG A 133 16.95 -20.93 28.93
N ASN A 134 17.69 -19.93 29.40
CA ASN A 134 18.29 -19.96 30.73
C ASN A 134 17.22 -19.73 31.82
N ALA A 135 17.63 -19.77 33.10
CA ALA A 135 16.71 -19.76 34.25
C ALA A 135 15.80 -18.53 34.32
N ASP A 136 16.31 -17.34 34.00
CA ASP A 136 15.58 -16.07 34.07
C ASP A 136 14.93 -15.66 32.73
N GLY A 137 15.21 -16.40 31.64
CA GLY A 137 14.68 -16.14 30.31
C GLY A 137 15.37 -14.99 29.57
N SER A 138 16.47 -14.44 30.08
CA SER A 138 17.23 -13.37 29.42
C SER A 138 17.94 -13.83 28.14
N LYS A 139 18.20 -15.14 28.00
CA LYS A 139 18.81 -15.74 26.81
C LYS A 139 17.95 -16.86 26.26
N THR A 140 17.90 -16.96 24.93
CA THR A 140 17.06 -17.94 24.24
C THR A 140 17.80 -18.68 23.14
N GLY A 141 17.46 -19.97 22.99
CA GLY A 141 17.84 -20.83 21.89
C GLY A 141 16.65 -21.02 20.95
N LYS A 142 16.78 -20.50 19.73
CA LYS A 142 15.77 -20.49 18.66
C LYS A 142 16.38 -20.94 17.34
N ASN A 143 15.60 -20.98 16.26
CA ASN A 143 16.16 -21.12 14.91
C ASN A 143 17.05 -19.92 14.56
N ALA A 144 17.88 -20.07 13.53
CA ALA A 144 18.82 -19.02 13.10
C ALA A 144 18.13 -17.74 12.62
N ASP A 145 16.90 -17.83 12.13
CA ASP A 145 16.03 -16.71 11.74
C ASP A 145 15.25 -16.10 12.93
N GLY A 146 15.49 -16.58 14.15
CA GLY A 146 14.79 -16.14 15.36
C GLY A 146 13.39 -16.74 15.57
N SER A 147 12.93 -17.61 14.66
CA SER A 147 11.65 -18.33 14.82
C SER A 147 11.74 -19.44 15.87
N ASP A 148 10.60 -19.81 16.42
CA ASP A 148 10.53 -20.89 17.40
C ASP A 148 10.77 -22.27 16.77
N ILE A 149 11.21 -23.23 17.57
CA ILE A 149 11.65 -24.54 17.07
C ILE A 149 10.47 -25.51 17.09
N PHE A 150 10.19 -26.15 15.96
CA PHE A 150 9.11 -27.15 15.85
C PHE A 150 9.64 -28.53 15.46
N VAL A 151 9.11 -29.58 16.11
CA VAL A 151 9.33 -30.98 15.74
C VAL A 151 7.99 -31.58 15.29
N SER A 152 7.90 -32.04 14.05
CA SER A 152 6.68 -32.66 13.52
C SER A 152 6.35 -33.97 14.23
N VAL A 153 5.07 -34.16 14.54
CA VAL A 153 4.52 -35.39 15.11
C VAL A 153 3.64 -36.05 14.05
N TYR A 154 3.99 -37.27 13.67
CA TYR A 154 3.27 -38.03 12.65
C TYR A 154 2.17 -38.89 13.28
N ALA A 155 1.12 -39.16 12.50
CA ALA A 155 0.02 -40.00 12.95
C ALA A 155 0.52 -41.40 13.36
N ALA A 156 -0.15 -42.01 14.34
CA ALA A 156 0.10 -43.39 14.74
C ALA A 156 -0.21 -44.31 13.55
N SER A 157 0.84 -44.79 12.89
CA SER A 157 0.77 -45.78 11.83
C SER A 157 1.78 -46.87 12.14
N ALA A 158 1.53 -48.09 11.66
CA ALA A 158 2.45 -49.22 11.89
C ALA A 158 3.87 -48.96 11.36
N LEU A 159 4.04 -48.01 10.42
CA LEU A 159 5.33 -47.55 9.90
C LEU A 159 5.18 -46.20 9.18
N THR A 160 6.04 -45.23 9.49
CA THR A 160 6.20 -43.97 8.73
C THR A 160 7.64 -43.88 8.23
N VAL A 161 7.83 -43.45 6.99
CA VAL A 161 9.15 -43.10 6.42
C VAL A 161 9.13 -41.68 5.90
N LYS A 162 10.26 -40.96 6.03
CA LYS A 162 10.43 -39.59 5.52
C LYS A 162 11.82 -39.37 4.94
N LEU A 163 11.89 -38.76 3.76
CA LEU A 163 13.12 -38.22 3.20
C LEU A 163 13.51 -36.96 3.98
N ALA A 164 14.64 -37.03 4.69
CA ALA A 164 15.23 -35.87 5.35
C ALA A 164 16.04 -35.02 4.35
N THR A 165 16.78 -35.67 3.45
CA THR A 165 17.45 -35.02 2.32
C THR A 165 17.36 -35.88 1.07
N PRO A 166 17.13 -35.31 -0.12
CA PRO A 166 16.74 -33.92 -0.35
C PRO A 166 15.26 -33.68 0.05
N THR A 167 14.95 -32.45 0.44
CA THR A 167 13.55 -32.01 0.53
C THR A 167 12.97 -31.86 -0.87
N SER A 168 11.67 -32.06 -1.01
CA SER A 168 10.99 -31.92 -2.30
C SER A 168 11.08 -30.48 -2.84
N ASN A 169 11.11 -30.36 -4.15
CA ASN A 169 11.21 -29.11 -4.92
C ASN A 169 12.50 -28.31 -4.66
N THR A 170 13.64 -28.99 -4.64
CA THR A 170 14.98 -28.39 -4.48
C THR A 170 15.87 -28.58 -5.70
N LEU A 171 16.87 -27.71 -5.86
CA LEU A 171 17.92 -27.88 -6.86
C LEU A 171 19.04 -28.78 -6.30
N MET A 172 19.45 -29.76 -7.10
CA MET A 172 20.56 -30.67 -6.81
C MET A 172 21.74 -30.36 -7.72
N PRO A 173 22.98 -30.33 -7.20
CA PRO A 173 24.15 -30.00 -8.00
C PRO A 173 24.50 -31.14 -8.96
N LEU A 174 24.86 -30.79 -10.20
CA LEU A 174 25.37 -31.73 -11.19
C LEU A 174 26.81 -32.10 -10.86
N ASN A 175 27.19 -33.36 -11.08
CA ASN A 175 28.54 -33.90 -10.89
C ASN A 175 29.14 -33.66 -9.49
N THR A 176 28.29 -33.39 -8.50
CA THR A 176 28.68 -33.17 -7.11
C THR A 176 27.95 -34.17 -6.24
N ALA A 177 28.70 -34.88 -5.40
CA ALA A 177 28.15 -35.85 -4.47
C ALA A 177 27.21 -35.14 -3.47
N SER A 178 25.98 -35.64 -3.37
CA SER A 178 24.97 -35.14 -2.44
C SER A 178 24.52 -36.26 -1.51
N THR A 179 24.38 -35.96 -0.22
CA THR A 179 23.89 -36.93 0.76
C THR A 179 22.37 -37.03 0.70
N ILE A 180 21.86 -38.23 0.44
CA ILE A 180 20.45 -38.58 0.48
C ILE A 180 20.19 -39.35 1.77
N THR A 181 19.25 -38.89 2.58
CA THR A 181 18.92 -39.48 3.88
C THR A 181 17.42 -39.67 4.01
N ALA A 182 17.02 -40.86 4.45
CA ALA A 182 15.67 -41.16 4.88
C ALA A 182 15.64 -41.70 6.30
N ASN A 183 14.57 -41.39 7.02
CA ASN A 183 14.31 -41.88 8.36
C ASN A 183 13.02 -42.70 8.39
N SER A 184 12.97 -43.68 9.27
CA SER A 184 11.83 -44.54 9.53
C SER A 184 11.43 -44.44 11.00
N SER A 185 10.14 -44.50 11.32
CA SER A 185 9.63 -44.47 12.69
C SER A 185 9.94 -45.73 13.48
N ALA A 186 10.30 -46.82 12.81
CA ALA A 186 10.70 -48.10 13.42
C ALA A 186 11.84 -48.76 12.64
N SER A 187 12.52 -49.72 13.26
CA SER A 187 13.52 -50.56 12.58
C SER A 187 12.88 -51.29 11.41
N ALA A 188 13.40 -51.05 10.21
CA ALA A 188 12.84 -51.56 8.96
C ALA A 188 13.93 -51.85 7.92
N ASN A 189 13.60 -52.66 6.93
CA ASN A 189 14.38 -52.78 5.71
C ASN A 189 14.10 -51.56 4.85
N MET A 190 15.10 -50.68 4.73
CA MET A 190 14.99 -49.41 4.03
C MET A 190 15.70 -49.48 2.68
N ALA A 191 15.14 -48.81 1.68
CA ALA A 191 15.77 -48.64 0.36
C ALA A 191 15.55 -47.22 -0.17
N LEU A 192 16.53 -46.73 -0.92
CA LEU A 192 16.50 -45.45 -1.63
C LEU A 192 16.52 -45.70 -3.14
N TYR A 193 15.65 -45.01 -3.87
CA TYR A 193 15.55 -45.08 -5.33
C TYR A 193 15.58 -43.68 -5.93
N ILE A 194 16.07 -43.57 -7.17
CA ILE A 194 16.13 -42.33 -7.92
C ILE A 194 15.74 -42.61 -9.38
N GLY A 195 14.82 -41.83 -9.95
CA GLY A 195 14.41 -42.00 -11.35
C GLY A 195 13.76 -40.76 -11.97
N ALA A 196 13.74 -40.70 -13.31
CA ALA A 196 13.47 -39.47 -14.08
C ALA A 196 12.03 -39.30 -14.61
N THR A 197 11.17 -40.32 -14.55
CA THR A 197 9.93 -40.34 -15.36
C THR A 197 8.63 -40.28 -14.56
N SER A 198 8.53 -40.90 -13.38
CA SER A 198 7.37 -40.80 -12.47
C SER A 198 7.62 -41.52 -11.15
N SER A 199 6.93 -41.15 -10.07
CA SER A 199 7.02 -41.86 -8.79
C SER A 199 6.45 -43.29 -8.85
N SER A 200 5.54 -43.56 -9.78
CA SER A 200 4.68 -44.75 -9.80
C SER A 200 5.38 -46.07 -10.11
N ASN A 201 6.59 -46.05 -10.68
CA ASN A 201 7.29 -47.25 -11.17
C ASN A 201 8.78 -47.32 -10.78
N ILE A 202 9.29 -46.35 -10.03
CA ILE A 202 10.73 -46.26 -9.71
C ILE A 202 11.18 -47.38 -8.77
N THR A 203 10.31 -47.87 -7.89
CA THR A 203 10.62 -48.96 -6.95
C THR A 203 10.86 -50.32 -7.63
N ALA A 204 10.57 -50.45 -8.93
CA ALA A 204 10.89 -51.62 -9.75
C ALA A 204 12.34 -51.63 -10.28
N THR A 205 13.10 -50.55 -10.07
CA THR A 205 14.52 -50.44 -10.43
C THR A 205 15.43 -50.84 -9.27
N THR A 206 16.71 -51.11 -9.53
CA THR A 206 17.70 -51.40 -8.49
C THR A 206 17.86 -50.19 -7.55
N PRO A 207 17.74 -50.35 -6.22
CA PRO A 207 17.93 -49.24 -5.29
C PRO A 207 19.36 -48.71 -5.34
N VAL A 208 19.51 -47.39 -5.18
CA VAL A 208 20.84 -46.75 -5.10
C VAL A 208 21.50 -46.97 -3.74
N ALA A 209 20.70 -47.32 -2.72
CA ALA A 209 21.17 -47.79 -1.42
C ALA A 209 20.07 -48.60 -0.73
N GLN A 210 20.46 -49.58 0.08
CA GLN A 210 19.54 -50.37 0.90
C GLN A 210 20.24 -50.86 2.17
N SER A 211 19.47 -51.02 3.26
CA SER A 211 19.96 -51.60 4.51
C SER A 211 18.81 -52.23 5.30
N ASN A 212 19.11 -53.28 6.07
CA ASN A 212 18.13 -54.05 6.82
C ASN A 212 18.11 -53.66 8.30
N GLY A 213 16.92 -53.61 8.89
CA GLY A 213 16.75 -53.37 10.33
C GLY A 213 17.22 -52.00 10.83
N VAL A 214 17.21 -50.97 9.98
CA VAL A 214 17.67 -49.61 10.33
C VAL A 214 16.49 -48.65 10.52
N THR A 215 16.70 -47.59 11.28
CA THR A 215 15.76 -46.45 11.41
C THR A 215 16.18 -45.24 10.58
N THR A 216 17.41 -45.25 10.05
CA THR A 216 17.97 -44.21 9.19
C THR A 216 18.82 -44.86 8.11
N LEU A 217 18.65 -44.42 6.87
CA LEU A 217 19.47 -44.82 5.74
C LEU A 217 20.00 -43.56 5.05
N SER A 218 21.33 -43.43 5.01
CA SER A 218 22.02 -42.35 4.32
C SER A 218 22.95 -42.91 3.25
N SER A 219 22.97 -42.30 2.07
CA SER A 219 23.89 -42.64 0.98
C SER A 219 24.33 -41.40 0.23
N SER A 220 25.55 -41.43 -0.28
CA SER A 220 26.06 -40.39 -1.19
C SER A 220 25.66 -40.74 -2.62
N TYR A 221 25.07 -39.79 -3.34
CA TYR A 221 24.69 -39.95 -4.73
C TYR A 221 25.12 -38.75 -5.57
N THR A 222 25.68 -39.02 -6.75
CA THR A 222 26.11 -37.99 -7.70
C THR A 222 25.22 -38.03 -8.93
N PHE A 223 24.46 -36.97 -9.17
CA PHE A 223 23.71 -36.80 -10.41
C PHE A 223 24.68 -36.45 -11.55
N THR A 224 24.79 -37.30 -12.56
CA THR A 224 25.71 -37.11 -13.70
C THR A 224 25.06 -36.52 -14.93
N THR A 225 23.73 -36.43 -14.95
CA THR A 225 22.95 -35.88 -16.07
C THR A 225 21.98 -34.83 -15.55
N PRO A 226 21.82 -33.68 -16.21
CA PRO A 226 20.74 -32.75 -15.92
C PRO A 226 19.38 -33.39 -16.17
N GLY A 227 18.43 -33.17 -15.28
CA GLY A 227 17.11 -33.76 -15.37
C GLY A 227 16.22 -33.44 -14.17
N ASN A 228 14.96 -33.81 -14.30
CA ASN A 228 14.01 -33.78 -13.19
C ASN A 228 13.91 -35.19 -12.63
N TYR A 229 14.05 -35.36 -11.32
CA TYR A 229 14.12 -36.67 -10.68
C TYR A 229 13.13 -36.79 -9.52
N TYR A 230 12.68 -38.01 -9.25
CA TYR A 230 12.04 -38.39 -8.01
C TYR A 230 13.01 -39.23 -7.18
N VAL A 231 13.22 -38.83 -5.93
CA VAL A 231 13.90 -39.61 -4.90
C VAL A 231 12.82 -40.27 -4.07
N ILE A 232 12.89 -41.59 -3.91
CA ILE A 232 11.91 -42.37 -3.17
C ILE A 232 12.62 -43.12 -2.05
N ALA A 233 12.08 -43.02 -0.84
CA ALA A 233 12.46 -43.87 0.27
C ALA A 233 11.34 -44.87 0.54
N THR A 234 11.69 -46.14 0.70
CA THR A 234 10.76 -47.18 1.16
C THR A 234 11.27 -47.79 2.45
N ALA A 235 10.35 -48.22 3.31
CA ALA A 235 10.65 -48.97 4.52
C ALA A 235 9.67 -50.15 4.66
N THR A 236 10.18 -51.32 5.04
CA THR A 236 9.38 -52.53 5.31
C THR A 236 9.78 -53.15 6.64
N THR A 237 8.87 -53.24 7.61
CA THR A 237 9.17 -53.92 8.89
C THR A 237 9.22 -55.44 8.73
N SER A 238 9.80 -56.14 9.72
CA SER A 238 9.78 -57.61 9.77
C SER A 238 8.36 -58.21 9.79
N GLY A 239 7.37 -57.45 10.30
CA GLY A 239 5.95 -57.82 10.30
C GLY A 239 5.22 -57.55 8.98
N GLY A 240 5.91 -57.06 7.94
CA GLY A 240 5.36 -56.84 6.60
C GLY A 240 4.72 -55.47 6.37
N SER A 241 4.68 -54.58 7.37
CA SER A 241 4.19 -53.21 7.18
C SER A 241 5.13 -52.44 6.26
N THR A 242 4.59 -51.76 5.26
CA THR A 242 5.37 -50.95 4.30
C THR A 242 4.97 -49.49 4.34
N ALA A 243 5.93 -48.61 4.09
CA ALA A 243 5.72 -47.17 3.95
C ALA A 243 6.67 -46.61 2.88
N SER A 244 6.26 -45.53 2.21
CA SER A 244 7.09 -44.82 1.25
C SER A 244 6.94 -43.30 1.36
N ASP A 245 8.01 -42.57 1.04
CA ASP A 245 8.01 -41.11 0.91
C ASP A 245 8.72 -40.72 -0.39
N THR A 246 8.35 -39.59 -0.96
CA THR A 246 8.87 -39.15 -2.27
C THR A 246 9.20 -37.67 -2.26
N SER A 247 10.41 -37.34 -2.70
CA SER A 247 10.86 -35.97 -2.96
C SER A 247 11.10 -35.79 -4.46
N TYR A 248 10.56 -34.72 -5.02
CA TYR A 248 10.89 -34.30 -6.39
C TYR A 248 12.09 -33.35 -6.37
N VAL A 249 13.06 -33.50 -7.28
CA VAL A 249 14.26 -32.65 -7.35
C VAL A 249 14.66 -32.24 -8.76
N CYS A 250 15.09 -30.99 -8.87
CA CYS A 250 15.74 -30.30 -9.97
C CYS A 250 17.25 -30.56 -10.12
N VAL A 251 17.76 -31.40 -11.02
CA VAL A 251 19.17 -31.30 -11.43
C VAL A 251 19.22 -30.39 -12.66
N PRO A 252 19.69 -29.13 -12.54
CA PRO A 252 19.36 -28.19 -13.59
C PRO A 252 20.29 -28.31 -14.80
N LYS A 253 19.72 -28.01 -15.97
CA LYS A 253 20.49 -27.75 -17.20
C LYS A 253 21.34 -26.49 -17.06
N ILE A 254 22.31 -26.36 -17.96
CA ILE A 254 22.98 -25.06 -18.20
C ILE A 254 21.90 -24.08 -18.67
N GLN A 255 21.97 -22.84 -18.19
CA GLN A 255 21.03 -21.79 -18.62
C GLN A 255 21.06 -21.67 -20.15
N PRO A 256 19.94 -21.90 -20.85
CA PRO A 256 19.93 -21.86 -22.30
C PRO A 256 20.14 -20.42 -22.79
N LEU A 257 21.04 -20.24 -23.75
CA LEU A 257 21.25 -18.95 -24.41
C LEU A 257 20.34 -18.85 -25.63
N ALA A 258 19.46 -17.84 -25.67
CA ALA A 258 18.61 -17.58 -26.83
C ALA A 258 18.18 -16.11 -26.89
N ASP A 259 18.14 -15.57 -28.12
CA ASP A 259 17.64 -14.22 -28.38
C ASP A 259 16.15 -14.12 -28.04
N ARG A 260 15.76 -13.01 -27.44
CA ARG A 260 14.35 -12.73 -27.18
C ARG A 260 13.57 -12.54 -28.49
N PRO A 261 12.28 -12.94 -28.52
CA PRO A 261 11.37 -12.52 -29.57
C PRO A 261 11.41 -11.00 -29.79
N SER A 262 11.42 -10.58 -31.05
CA SER A 262 11.44 -9.15 -31.41
C SER A 262 10.26 -8.41 -30.78
N GLY A 263 10.53 -7.24 -30.18
CA GLY A 263 9.52 -6.40 -29.54
C GLY A 263 9.07 -6.87 -28.15
N LEU A 264 9.57 -8.00 -27.63
CA LEU A 264 9.29 -8.44 -26.26
C LEU A 264 9.79 -7.39 -25.26
N LYS A 265 8.93 -7.04 -24.31
CA LYS A 265 9.24 -6.17 -23.17
C LYS A 265 9.26 -6.97 -21.88
N GLU A 266 9.85 -6.39 -20.84
CA GLU A 266 9.81 -6.92 -19.48
C GLU A 266 8.36 -7.08 -18.97
N GLY A 267 8.16 -8.00 -18.04
CA GLY A 267 6.84 -8.45 -17.61
C GLY A 267 6.32 -9.59 -18.49
N LEU A 268 5.00 -9.71 -18.58
CA LEU A 268 4.33 -10.71 -19.42
C LEU A 268 3.79 -10.10 -20.71
N THR A 269 3.79 -10.91 -21.78
CA THR A 269 3.14 -10.62 -23.07
C THR A 269 2.18 -11.75 -23.39
N LYS A 270 0.90 -11.42 -23.58
CA LYS A 270 -0.13 -12.37 -24.01
C LYS A 270 -0.08 -12.49 -25.54
N ASN A 271 0.17 -13.69 -26.06
CA ASN A 271 0.31 -13.91 -27.49
C ASN A 271 -1.04 -14.24 -28.15
N PRO A 272 -1.22 -13.95 -29.46
CA PRO A 272 -2.48 -14.25 -30.16
C PRO A 272 -2.88 -15.73 -30.20
N ASP A 273 -1.93 -16.65 -30.03
CA ASP A 273 -2.16 -18.10 -30.01
C ASP A 273 -2.59 -18.63 -28.62
N GLY A 274 -2.78 -17.75 -27.63
CA GLY A 274 -3.15 -18.11 -26.27
C GLY A 274 -1.96 -18.53 -25.39
N SER A 275 -0.73 -18.50 -25.89
CA SER A 275 0.46 -18.63 -25.07
C SER A 275 0.81 -17.32 -24.37
N VAL A 276 1.65 -17.37 -23.33
CA VAL A 276 2.17 -16.19 -22.64
C VAL A 276 3.69 -16.24 -22.61
N THR A 277 4.33 -15.16 -23.03
CA THR A 277 5.78 -14.98 -22.96
C THR A 277 6.12 -14.10 -21.75
N PHE A 278 6.92 -14.64 -20.83
CA PHE A 278 7.39 -13.94 -19.64
C PHE A 278 8.81 -13.42 -19.86
N CYS A 279 9.13 -12.25 -19.31
CA CYS A 279 10.44 -11.63 -19.44
C CYS A 279 10.84 -10.89 -18.16
N LEU A 280 11.93 -11.33 -17.52
CA LEU A 280 12.55 -10.67 -16.38
C LEU A 280 13.89 -10.07 -16.80
N SER A 281 14.12 -8.79 -16.52
CA SER A 281 15.43 -8.15 -16.67
C SER A 281 16.19 -8.16 -15.34
N LEU A 282 17.49 -8.42 -15.34
CA LEU A 282 18.37 -8.32 -14.17
C LEU A 282 19.66 -7.61 -14.57
N GLY A 283 20.11 -6.65 -13.76
CA GLY A 283 21.31 -5.87 -14.06
C GLY A 283 22.60 -6.65 -13.80
N LYS A 284 23.62 -6.45 -14.64
CA LYS A 284 24.97 -7.01 -14.47
C LYS A 284 25.75 -6.12 -13.50
N SER A 285 26.18 -6.64 -12.36
CA SER A 285 26.80 -5.82 -11.31
C SER A 285 28.34 -5.82 -11.27
N ALA A 286 29.01 -6.68 -12.04
CA ALA A 286 30.48 -6.77 -12.28
C ALA A 286 30.71 -7.89 -13.34
N PRO A 287 31.94 -8.26 -13.80
CA PRO A 287 32.09 -9.32 -14.81
C PRO A 287 31.55 -10.64 -14.26
N VAL A 288 30.43 -11.07 -14.83
CA VAL A 288 29.55 -12.05 -14.22
C VAL A 288 30.00 -13.47 -14.55
N SER A 289 30.80 -14.07 -13.67
CA SER A 289 31.01 -15.52 -13.66
C SER A 289 29.92 -16.28 -12.91
N ALA A 290 28.88 -15.61 -12.38
CA ALA A 290 27.97 -16.16 -11.37
C ALA A 290 26.51 -15.64 -11.44
N PHE A 291 25.86 -15.73 -12.61
CA PHE A 291 24.39 -15.87 -12.59
C PHE A 291 24.06 -17.35 -12.61
N THR A 292 23.62 -17.83 -11.45
CA THR A 292 22.99 -19.15 -11.35
C THR A 292 21.52 -19.00 -11.77
N ARG A 293 20.95 -20.12 -12.16
CA ARG A 293 19.75 -20.30 -12.99
C ARG A 293 18.50 -19.47 -12.61
N VAL A 294 17.76 -19.02 -13.62
CA VAL A 294 16.43 -18.39 -13.44
C VAL A 294 15.33 -19.29 -13.99
N PHE A 295 14.36 -19.63 -13.14
CA PHE A 295 13.17 -20.40 -13.50
C PHE A 295 11.92 -19.55 -13.38
N ILE A 296 10.90 -19.87 -14.18
CA ILE A 296 9.53 -19.41 -13.95
C ILE A 296 8.69 -20.52 -13.32
N LEU A 297 7.90 -20.17 -12.32
CA LEU A 297 7.08 -21.10 -11.55
C LEU A 297 5.65 -20.58 -11.49
N GLY A 298 4.67 -21.47 -11.57
CA GLY A 298 3.27 -21.04 -11.48
C GLY A 298 2.29 -22.19 -11.41
N ASP A 299 1.01 -21.84 -11.45
CA ASP A 299 -0.09 -22.81 -11.53
C ASP A 299 0.08 -23.82 -12.68
N PHE A 300 0.73 -23.41 -13.80
CA PHE A 300 0.95 -24.25 -14.97
C PHE A 300 1.99 -25.36 -14.77
N ASN A 301 2.82 -25.29 -13.71
CA ASN A 301 3.79 -26.33 -13.37
C ASN A 301 3.75 -26.77 -11.90
N ASN A 302 2.67 -26.42 -11.19
CA ASN A 302 2.52 -26.65 -9.75
C ASN A 302 3.72 -26.13 -8.94
N TYR A 303 4.28 -24.99 -9.36
CA TYR A 303 5.42 -24.34 -8.71
C TYR A 303 6.68 -25.21 -8.59
N LYS A 304 6.83 -26.23 -9.44
CA LYS A 304 7.99 -27.13 -9.44
C LYS A 304 9.18 -26.51 -10.16
N LEU A 305 10.37 -26.59 -9.56
CA LEU A 305 11.64 -26.36 -10.22
C LEU A 305 11.83 -27.44 -11.27
N ASP A 306 11.60 -27.09 -12.52
CA ASP A 306 11.54 -28.03 -13.63
C ASP A 306 12.34 -27.44 -14.80
N ASN A 307 13.22 -28.26 -15.38
CA ASN A 307 14.08 -27.87 -16.50
C ASN A 307 13.32 -27.42 -17.76
N ASN A 308 12.03 -27.73 -17.90
CA ASN A 308 11.18 -27.20 -18.97
C ASN A 308 10.77 -25.74 -18.74
N TYR A 309 10.95 -25.25 -17.51
CA TYR A 309 10.63 -23.89 -17.08
C TYR A 309 11.88 -23.09 -16.67
N LEU A 310 13.06 -23.61 -16.99
CA LEU A 310 14.31 -22.86 -16.97
C LEU A 310 14.28 -21.83 -18.10
N MET A 311 14.43 -20.55 -17.77
CA MET A 311 14.26 -19.46 -18.73
C MET A 311 15.45 -19.36 -19.70
N ASN A 312 15.21 -18.88 -20.91
CA ASN A 312 16.28 -18.50 -21.84
C ASN A 312 16.96 -17.22 -21.36
N LEU A 313 18.29 -17.15 -21.47
CA LEU A 313 19.10 -15.98 -21.17
C LEU A 313 19.56 -15.32 -22.47
N GLN A 314 19.27 -14.02 -22.58
CA GLN A 314 19.94 -13.11 -23.50
C GLN A 314 20.93 -12.25 -22.70
N ALA A 315 22.24 -12.54 -22.84
CA ALA A 315 23.29 -11.90 -22.06
C ALA A 315 23.72 -10.54 -22.61
N ASP A 316 23.68 -10.33 -23.93
CA ASP A 316 24.00 -9.06 -24.56
C ASP A 316 22.81 -8.54 -25.35
N ASN A 317 22.52 -7.25 -25.17
CA ASN A 317 21.32 -6.65 -25.73
C ASN A 317 21.62 -5.27 -26.33
N THR A 318 20.79 -4.85 -27.28
CA THR A 318 20.88 -3.54 -27.92
C THR A 318 20.05 -2.46 -27.19
N THR A 319 19.21 -2.85 -26.23
CA THR A 319 18.25 -1.98 -25.54
C THR A 319 18.90 -1.13 -24.44
N TYR A 320 19.71 -1.75 -23.59
CA TYR A 320 20.47 -1.16 -22.48
C TYR A 320 21.97 -1.51 -22.59
N GLY A 321 22.44 -1.87 -23.79
CA GLY A 321 23.82 -2.31 -24.00
C GLY A 321 24.17 -3.56 -23.21
N THR A 322 25.37 -3.57 -22.63
CA THR A 322 25.89 -4.73 -21.89
C THR A 322 25.44 -4.80 -20.44
N ASP A 323 24.59 -3.88 -19.95
CA ASP A 323 24.33 -3.69 -18.51
C ASP A 323 23.20 -4.57 -17.94
N VAL A 324 22.44 -5.25 -18.80
CA VAL A 324 21.25 -6.02 -18.42
C VAL A 324 21.23 -7.39 -19.09
N ASN A 325 20.91 -8.41 -18.31
CA ASN A 325 20.50 -9.73 -18.79
C ASN A 325 18.99 -9.81 -18.85
N PHE A 326 18.45 -10.41 -19.92
CA PHE A 326 17.04 -10.75 -19.97
C PHE A 326 16.82 -12.25 -19.91
N TYR A 327 15.91 -12.66 -19.03
CA TYR A 327 15.45 -14.03 -18.87
C TYR A 327 14.05 -14.14 -19.42
N TRP A 328 13.80 -15.07 -20.34
CA TRP A 328 12.48 -15.18 -20.98
C TRP A 328 12.05 -16.62 -21.24
N LEU A 329 10.73 -16.87 -21.23
CA LEU A 329 10.16 -18.17 -21.60
C LEU A 329 8.72 -18.00 -22.08
N THR A 330 8.33 -18.73 -23.12
CA THR A 330 6.94 -18.83 -23.58
C THR A 330 6.28 -20.09 -23.01
N VAL A 331 5.16 -19.92 -22.31
CA VAL A 331 4.35 -21.01 -21.77
C VAL A 331 3.09 -21.14 -22.61
N SER A 332 2.85 -22.35 -23.14
CA SER A 332 1.71 -22.69 -23.99
C SER A 332 0.71 -23.59 -23.26
N GLY A 333 -0.46 -23.84 -23.87
CA GLY A 333 -1.48 -24.74 -23.31
C GLY A 333 -2.19 -24.18 -22.07
N LEU A 334 -2.29 -22.85 -21.99
CA LEU A 334 -2.98 -22.14 -20.91
C LEU A 334 -4.48 -22.00 -21.23
N ASP A 335 -5.32 -22.14 -20.20
CA ASP A 335 -6.74 -21.84 -20.27
C ASP A 335 -6.92 -20.32 -20.26
N ALA A 336 -7.44 -19.76 -21.35
CA ALA A 336 -7.53 -18.32 -21.51
C ALA A 336 -8.45 -17.63 -20.48
N SER A 337 -9.37 -18.38 -19.85
CA SER A 337 -10.34 -17.88 -18.86
C SER A 337 -9.87 -18.00 -17.40
N LYS A 338 -8.82 -18.80 -17.15
CA LYS A 338 -8.31 -19.04 -15.80
C LYS A 338 -7.40 -17.90 -15.35
N GLU A 339 -7.56 -17.47 -14.09
CA GLU A 339 -6.57 -16.63 -13.42
C GLU A 339 -5.40 -17.50 -12.90
N TYR A 340 -4.22 -17.25 -13.47
CA TYR A 340 -2.97 -17.90 -13.12
C TYR A 340 -2.19 -17.05 -12.13
N ALA A 341 -1.52 -17.70 -11.17
CA ALA A 341 -0.48 -17.09 -10.34
C ALA A 341 0.91 -17.66 -10.67
N TYR A 342 1.93 -16.80 -10.73
CA TYR A 342 3.31 -17.15 -11.07
C TYR A 342 4.35 -16.32 -10.30
N GLN A 343 5.59 -16.77 -10.29
CA GLN A 343 6.74 -16.05 -9.75
C GLN A 343 8.04 -16.53 -10.40
N TYR A 344 9.13 -15.79 -10.18
CA TYR A 344 10.47 -16.18 -10.60
C TYR A 344 11.22 -16.82 -9.43
N TYR A 345 12.04 -17.83 -9.73
CA TYR A 345 13.07 -18.33 -8.84
C TYR A 345 14.43 -17.95 -9.40
N VAL A 346 15.20 -17.18 -8.64
CA VAL A 346 16.53 -16.71 -9.02
C VAL A 346 17.54 -17.41 -8.12
N ASP A 347 18.34 -18.30 -8.70
CA ASP A 347 19.39 -19.06 -8.01
C ASP A 347 20.71 -18.28 -8.03
N GLY A 348 21.40 -18.20 -6.89
CA GLY A 348 22.81 -17.82 -6.79
C GLY A 348 23.29 -16.61 -7.61
N LEU A 349 22.92 -15.41 -7.18
CA LEU A 349 23.77 -14.24 -7.38
C LEU A 349 24.94 -14.33 -6.37
N ALA A 350 26.18 -14.06 -6.79
CA ALA A 350 27.34 -14.18 -5.89
C ALA A 350 27.14 -13.39 -4.58
N GLY A 351 27.16 -14.08 -3.44
CA GLY A 351 26.92 -13.47 -2.12
C GLY A 351 25.46 -13.35 -1.69
N THR A 352 24.51 -13.91 -2.45
CA THR A 352 23.07 -13.90 -2.15
C THR A 352 22.51 -15.32 -2.05
N ASN A 353 21.40 -15.47 -1.33
CA ASN A 353 20.64 -16.73 -1.30
C ASN A 353 19.71 -16.80 -2.52
N ALA A 354 19.28 -18.00 -2.89
CA ALA A 354 18.23 -18.16 -3.89
C ALA A 354 16.91 -17.52 -3.40
N VAL A 355 16.22 -16.78 -4.28
CA VAL A 355 15.01 -16.04 -3.92
C VAL A 355 13.83 -16.39 -4.81
N ARG A 356 12.63 -16.25 -4.24
CA ARG A 356 11.35 -16.31 -4.94
C ARG A 356 10.75 -14.91 -4.97
N VAL A 357 10.51 -14.38 -6.16
CA VAL A 357 10.05 -13.00 -6.33
C VAL A 357 8.94 -12.92 -7.36
N GLY A 358 7.98 -12.03 -7.09
CA GLY A 358 6.99 -11.63 -8.08
C GLY A 358 7.64 -10.89 -9.25
N ASP A 359 6.81 -10.60 -10.25
CA ASP A 359 7.16 -9.81 -11.42
C ASP A 359 7.08 -8.32 -11.11
N PRO A 360 8.15 -7.51 -11.29
CA PRO A 360 8.12 -6.06 -11.08
C PRO A 360 7.07 -5.30 -11.90
N TYR A 361 6.49 -5.94 -12.92
CA TYR A 361 5.48 -5.40 -13.82
C TYR A 361 4.08 -6.01 -13.57
N ALA A 362 3.88 -6.72 -12.47
CA ALA A 362 2.61 -7.34 -12.14
C ALA A 362 1.52 -6.30 -11.87
N GLU A 363 0.35 -6.48 -12.47
CA GLU A 363 -0.83 -5.64 -12.23
C GLU A 363 -1.68 -6.10 -11.04
N LYS A 364 -1.35 -7.26 -10.48
CA LYS A 364 -1.96 -7.86 -9.29
C LYS A 364 -0.97 -8.85 -8.69
N ILE A 365 -0.84 -8.85 -7.36
CA ILE A 365 -0.07 -9.86 -6.64
C ILE A 365 -0.94 -10.65 -5.66
N LEU A 366 -0.43 -11.80 -5.21
CA LEU A 366 -0.92 -12.51 -4.02
C LEU A 366 0.13 -12.43 -2.92
N ASP A 367 -0.31 -11.93 -1.77
CA ASP A 367 0.47 -11.85 -0.55
C ASP A 367 -0.03 -12.89 0.47
N PRO A 368 0.75 -13.94 0.77
CA PRO A 368 0.33 -14.98 1.71
C PRO A 368 0.16 -14.48 3.15
N ALA A 369 0.79 -13.37 3.52
CA ALA A 369 0.73 -12.82 4.86
C ALA A 369 -0.54 -11.96 5.06
N ASN A 370 -0.93 -11.20 4.03
CA ASN A 370 -1.91 -10.12 4.16
C ASN A 370 -3.25 -10.38 3.47
N ASP A 371 -3.30 -11.11 2.35
CA ASP A 371 -4.52 -11.26 1.55
C ASP A 371 -5.68 -11.92 2.32
N LYS A 372 -5.37 -12.79 3.29
CA LYS A 372 -6.37 -13.47 4.13
C LYS A 372 -7.22 -12.53 5.01
N TYR A 373 -6.80 -11.27 5.17
CA TYR A 373 -7.53 -10.26 5.93
C TYR A 373 -8.40 -9.36 5.03
N ILE A 374 -8.37 -9.56 3.72
CA ILE A 374 -9.19 -8.79 2.77
C ILE A 374 -10.58 -9.41 2.69
N GLY A 375 -11.60 -8.64 3.07
CA GLY A 375 -12.99 -9.10 3.07
C GLY A 375 -13.56 -9.24 1.65
N SER A 376 -14.43 -10.24 1.45
CA SER A 376 -15.09 -10.47 0.16
C SER A 376 -16.04 -9.36 -0.29
N SER A 377 -16.45 -8.48 0.63
CA SER A 377 -17.20 -7.25 0.32
C SER A 377 -16.34 -6.17 -0.35
N ILE A 378 -15.02 -6.22 -0.17
CA ILE A 378 -14.05 -5.30 -0.79
C ILE A 378 -13.50 -5.92 -2.07
N TYR A 379 -13.02 -7.18 -1.98
CA TYR A 379 -12.47 -7.90 -3.11
C TYR A 379 -13.20 -9.24 -3.30
N PRO A 380 -14.25 -9.29 -4.13
CA PRO A 380 -14.99 -10.52 -4.36
C PRO A 380 -14.12 -11.54 -5.10
N ASN A 381 -14.13 -12.79 -4.62
CA ASN A 381 -13.42 -13.92 -5.24
C ASN A 381 -11.90 -13.71 -5.38
N LEU A 382 -11.25 -13.07 -4.40
CA LEU A 382 -9.79 -12.99 -4.36
C LEU A 382 -9.17 -14.40 -4.41
N LYS A 383 -8.31 -14.63 -5.41
CA LYS A 383 -7.63 -15.92 -5.61
C LYS A 383 -6.81 -16.28 -4.37
N LEU A 384 -7.00 -17.50 -3.89
CA LEU A 384 -6.28 -18.01 -2.72
C LEU A 384 -4.80 -18.28 -3.05
N TYR A 385 -3.94 -17.93 -2.11
CA TYR A 385 -2.52 -18.24 -2.17
C TYR A 385 -2.27 -19.76 -1.98
N PRO A 386 -1.49 -20.43 -2.85
CA PRO A 386 -1.23 -21.87 -2.77
C PRO A 386 -0.11 -22.21 -1.77
N SER A 387 -0.36 -21.98 -0.47
CA SER A 387 0.64 -22.10 0.62
C SER A 387 1.27 -23.48 0.77
N ALA A 388 0.60 -24.53 0.29
CA ALA A 388 1.13 -25.89 0.29
C ALA A 388 2.20 -26.15 -0.80
N LEU A 389 2.28 -25.30 -1.82
CA LEU A 389 3.13 -25.52 -2.99
C LEU A 389 4.30 -24.54 -3.08
N THR A 390 4.15 -23.34 -2.50
CA THR A 390 5.13 -22.29 -2.70
C THR A 390 5.14 -21.24 -1.58
N SER A 391 6.12 -20.35 -1.64
CA SER A 391 6.32 -19.21 -0.75
C SER A 391 6.76 -17.98 -1.55
N GLY A 392 6.74 -16.80 -0.92
CA GLY A 392 7.05 -15.52 -1.58
C GLY A 392 5.82 -14.86 -2.21
N ILE A 393 6.00 -13.72 -2.87
CA ILE A 393 4.92 -13.00 -3.55
C ILE A 393 4.67 -13.59 -4.94
N LEU A 394 3.41 -13.80 -5.30
CA LEU A 394 3.01 -14.29 -6.63
C LEU A 394 2.41 -13.16 -7.45
N SER A 395 2.76 -13.07 -8.73
CA SER A 395 2.07 -12.25 -9.72
C SER A 395 0.86 -12.97 -10.29
N CYS A 396 -0.21 -12.24 -10.62
CA CYS A 396 -1.41 -12.80 -11.25
C CYS A 396 -1.59 -12.31 -12.69
N PHE A 397 -2.19 -13.16 -13.53
CA PHE A 397 -2.68 -12.76 -14.85
C PHE A 397 -3.86 -13.62 -15.30
N THR A 398 -4.66 -13.07 -16.20
CA THR A 398 -5.68 -13.79 -16.99
C THR A 398 -5.49 -13.40 -18.45
N ILE A 399 -5.52 -14.36 -19.38
CA ILE A 399 -5.31 -14.06 -20.81
C ILE A 399 -6.47 -13.22 -21.34
N ASN A 400 -7.70 -13.73 -21.21
CA ASN A 400 -8.93 -13.04 -21.60
C ASN A 400 -9.51 -12.24 -20.43
N SER A 401 -8.77 -11.25 -19.95
CA SER A 401 -9.30 -10.25 -19.01
C SER A 401 -10.29 -9.33 -19.73
N SER A 402 -11.48 -9.13 -19.16
CA SER A 402 -12.42 -8.13 -19.68
C SER A 402 -11.84 -6.72 -19.52
N ASN A 403 -11.76 -5.98 -20.62
CA ASN A 403 -11.39 -4.57 -20.56
C ASN A 403 -12.53 -3.76 -19.91
N TYR A 404 -12.16 -2.77 -19.08
CA TYR A 404 -13.14 -1.83 -18.55
C TYR A 404 -13.71 -0.96 -19.66
N ASN A 405 -15.03 -0.79 -19.67
CA ASN A 405 -15.75 -0.04 -20.69
C ASN A 405 -15.88 1.44 -20.28
N TRP A 406 -14.84 2.23 -20.55
CA TRP A 406 -14.79 3.66 -20.25
C TRP A 406 -15.94 4.45 -20.91
N GLN A 407 -16.71 5.19 -20.12
CA GLN A 407 -17.84 5.98 -20.62
C GLN A 407 -17.48 7.46 -20.81
N TYR A 408 -16.66 8.04 -19.93
CA TYR A 408 -16.46 9.49 -19.85
C TYR A 408 -15.05 9.93 -20.19
N SER A 409 -14.04 9.09 -19.94
CA SER A 409 -12.62 9.45 -20.07
C SER A 409 -12.22 10.03 -21.43
N SER A 410 -12.77 9.53 -22.55
CA SER A 410 -12.43 10.06 -23.90
C SER A 410 -12.95 11.48 -24.15
N SER A 411 -14.00 11.89 -23.44
CA SER A 411 -14.63 13.22 -23.56
C SER A 411 -14.19 14.19 -22.46
N PHE A 412 -13.52 13.69 -21.43
CA PHE A 412 -13.07 14.48 -20.30
C PHE A 412 -11.92 15.41 -20.71
N ASN A 413 -12.01 16.67 -20.28
CA ASN A 413 -10.93 17.63 -20.41
C ASN A 413 -10.51 18.09 -19.02
N PRO A 414 -9.32 17.71 -18.55
CA PRO A 414 -8.86 18.09 -17.22
C PRO A 414 -8.75 19.62 -17.09
N PRO A 415 -9.02 20.21 -15.91
CA PRO A 415 -8.88 21.64 -15.67
C PRO A 415 -7.48 22.17 -16.04
N LEU A 416 -7.36 23.47 -16.32
CA LEU A 416 -6.02 24.05 -16.42
C LEU A 416 -5.33 23.98 -15.05
N GLN A 417 -4.01 23.79 -15.06
CA GLN A 417 -3.21 23.68 -13.84
C GLN A 417 -3.46 24.82 -12.85
N SER A 418 -3.49 26.07 -13.33
CA SER A 418 -3.74 27.25 -12.51
C SER A 418 -5.16 27.34 -11.94
N GLN A 419 -6.08 26.47 -12.39
CA GLN A 419 -7.48 26.39 -11.95
C GLN A 419 -7.72 25.25 -10.96
N LEU A 420 -6.70 24.45 -10.63
CA LEU A 420 -6.87 23.30 -9.76
C LEU A 420 -7.31 23.72 -8.34
N THR A 421 -8.29 22.98 -7.85
CA THR A 421 -8.79 22.95 -6.49
C THR A 421 -8.80 21.48 -6.08
N ILE A 422 -7.70 21.07 -5.47
CA ILE A 422 -7.33 19.69 -5.21
C ILE A 422 -7.85 19.27 -3.83
N TYR A 423 -8.44 18.09 -3.77
CA TYR A 423 -8.80 17.40 -2.52
C TYR A 423 -7.86 16.20 -2.34
N GLU A 424 -6.93 16.30 -1.40
CA GLU A 424 -6.02 15.22 -1.03
C GLU A 424 -6.77 14.19 -0.17
N MET A 425 -6.83 12.94 -0.62
CA MET A 425 -7.74 11.92 -0.10
C MET A 425 -7.06 10.56 0.07
N LEU A 426 -7.38 9.85 1.17
CA LEU A 426 -6.99 8.48 1.41
C LEU A 426 -8.23 7.59 1.49
N PHE A 427 -8.32 6.55 0.64
CA PHE A 427 -9.48 5.64 0.64
C PHE A 427 -9.79 5.03 2.02
N ARG A 428 -8.73 4.72 2.79
CA ARG A 428 -8.82 4.16 4.15
C ARG A 428 -9.55 5.06 5.14
N ASP A 429 -9.33 6.36 5.07
CA ASP A 429 -9.78 7.32 6.08
C ASP A 429 -11.01 8.11 5.57
N PHE A 430 -11.25 8.13 4.26
CA PHE A 430 -12.39 8.83 3.66
C PHE A 430 -13.74 8.19 3.95
N THR A 431 -13.84 6.88 4.17
CA THR A 431 -15.11 6.20 4.49
C THR A 431 -14.91 5.10 5.53
N SER A 432 -15.95 4.78 6.32
CA SER A 432 -15.89 3.70 7.32
C SER A 432 -15.61 2.33 6.71
N GLU A 433 -16.02 2.12 5.47
CA GLU A 433 -15.89 0.90 4.69
C GLU A 433 -14.50 0.73 4.08
N LYS A 434 -13.70 1.81 4.05
CA LYS A 434 -12.30 1.79 3.58
C LYS A 434 -12.12 1.21 2.18
N SER A 435 -13.02 1.55 1.24
CA SER A 435 -13.01 0.94 -0.10
C SER A 435 -13.24 1.96 -1.21
N VAL A 436 -12.78 1.61 -2.41
CA VAL A 436 -12.98 2.43 -3.61
C VAL A 436 -14.47 2.62 -3.91
N GLN A 437 -15.28 1.56 -3.80
CA GLN A 437 -16.73 1.63 -4.03
C GLN A 437 -17.43 2.57 -3.05
N ALA A 438 -17.03 2.57 -1.78
CA ALA A 438 -17.57 3.50 -0.80
C ALA A 438 -17.20 4.95 -1.11
N ALA A 439 -15.96 5.20 -1.55
CA ALA A 439 -15.53 6.54 -1.98
C ALA A 439 -16.29 7.03 -3.22
N ILE A 440 -16.58 6.16 -4.21
CA ILE A 440 -17.42 6.48 -5.38
C ILE A 440 -18.77 7.06 -4.94
N SER A 441 -19.40 6.49 -3.90
CA SER A 441 -20.69 6.94 -3.39
C SER A 441 -20.68 8.38 -2.82
N LYS A 442 -19.49 8.94 -2.59
CA LYS A 442 -19.28 10.29 -2.03
C LYS A 442 -18.78 11.31 -3.06
N LEU A 443 -18.58 10.94 -4.32
CA LEU A 443 -18.08 11.88 -5.33
C LEU A 443 -19.01 13.06 -5.62
N ASP A 444 -20.33 12.89 -5.41
CA ASP A 444 -21.28 14.01 -5.54
C ASP A 444 -21.01 15.11 -4.50
N TYR A 445 -20.60 14.74 -3.29
CA TYR A 445 -20.19 15.70 -2.25
C TYR A 445 -18.99 16.54 -2.71
N LEU A 446 -17.95 15.92 -3.26
CA LEU A 446 -16.76 16.64 -3.74
C LEU A 446 -17.11 17.60 -4.89
N LYS A 447 -17.95 17.15 -5.82
CA LYS A 447 -18.46 18.00 -6.91
C LYS A 447 -19.23 19.20 -6.37
N GLU A 448 -20.17 18.98 -5.45
CA GLU A 448 -20.98 20.04 -4.84
C GLU A 448 -20.15 21.02 -4.01
N LEU A 449 -19.10 20.53 -3.35
CA LEU A 449 -18.15 21.33 -2.60
C LEU A 449 -17.40 22.32 -3.51
N GLY A 450 -17.18 21.98 -4.78
CA GLY A 450 -16.46 22.80 -5.76
C GLY A 450 -15.05 22.31 -6.07
N VAL A 451 -14.75 21.06 -5.70
CA VAL A 451 -13.49 20.36 -6.04
C VAL A 451 -13.52 20.01 -7.53
N ASN A 452 -12.38 20.19 -8.21
CA ASN A 452 -12.20 19.80 -9.62
C ASN A 452 -11.02 18.85 -9.86
N ALA A 453 -10.32 18.46 -8.79
CA ALA A 453 -9.32 17.41 -8.83
C ALA A 453 -9.24 16.70 -7.47
N VAL A 454 -9.05 15.39 -7.49
CA VAL A 454 -8.70 14.58 -6.33
C VAL A 454 -7.27 14.13 -6.47
N GLU A 455 -6.46 14.37 -5.44
CA GLU A 455 -5.13 13.76 -5.30
C GLU A 455 -5.27 12.56 -4.38
N LEU A 456 -5.17 11.37 -4.96
CA LEU A 456 -5.18 10.13 -4.19
C LEU A 456 -3.80 9.92 -3.59
N MET A 457 -3.73 9.81 -2.26
CA MET A 457 -2.57 9.26 -1.57
C MET A 457 -2.20 7.89 -2.16
N PRO A 458 -0.95 7.40 -2.03
CA PRO A 458 -0.46 6.29 -2.84
C PRO A 458 -1.36 5.03 -2.77
N ILE A 459 -1.79 4.57 -3.95
CA ILE A 459 -2.73 3.43 -4.12
C ILE A 459 -2.08 2.19 -4.73
N MET A 460 -0.79 2.27 -5.06
CA MET A 460 -0.04 1.12 -5.54
C MET A 460 0.13 0.12 -4.40
N GLU A 461 0.23 -1.18 -4.72
CA GLU A 461 0.41 -2.22 -3.72
C GLU A 461 1.57 -1.86 -2.77
N PHE A 462 1.29 -1.95 -1.48
CA PHE A 462 2.22 -1.65 -0.40
C PHE A 462 2.31 -2.81 0.59
N ASP A 463 3.24 -2.73 1.54
CA ASP A 463 3.35 -3.76 2.57
C ASP A 463 2.23 -3.61 3.60
N GLY A 464 1.45 -4.69 3.78
CA GLY A 464 0.29 -4.71 4.68
C GLY A 464 -1.01 -4.31 3.99
N ASN A 465 -2.10 -4.19 4.77
CA ASN A 465 -3.42 -3.76 4.27
C ASN A 465 -3.92 -2.45 4.92
N ASP A 466 -3.09 -1.84 5.76
CA ASP A 466 -3.43 -0.62 6.51
C ASP A 466 -2.20 0.31 6.54
N SER A 467 -2.17 1.24 5.58
CA SER A 467 -1.07 2.20 5.40
C SER A 467 -1.59 3.46 4.70
N TRP A 468 -0.82 4.55 4.78
CA TRP A 468 -0.95 5.70 3.89
C TRP A 468 -0.45 5.41 2.46
N GLY A 469 0.25 4.29 2.26
CA GLY A 469 0.72 3.83 0.95
C GLY A 469 2.15 4.25 0.58
N TYR A 470 2.83 5.05 1.42
CA TYR A 470 4.23 5.46 1.20
C TYR A 470 5.27 4.35 1.39
N ASN A 471 4.87 3.08 1.32
CA ASN A 471 5.71 1.90 1.41
C ASN A 471 5.45 0.95 0.22
N PRO A 472 5.55 1.42 -1.04
CA PRO A 472 5.15 0.62 -2.21
C PRO A 472 6.12 -0.54 -2.47
N ASN A 473 5.58 -1.61 -3.04
CA ASN A 473 6.35 -2.79 -3.47
C ASN A 473 6.13 -3.16 -4.95
N PHE A 474 4.96 -2.88 -5.54
CA PHE A 474 4.66 -3.11 -6.97
C PHE A 474 3.94 -1.91 -7.62
N TYR A 475 4.65 -1.12 -8.44
CA TYR A 475 4.13 0.10 -9.05
C TYR A 475 3.03 -0.07 -10.11
N PHE A 476 2.78 -1.30 -10.57
CA PHE A 476 1.75 -1.62 -11.57
C PHE A 476 0.49 -2.22 -10.94
N ALA A 477 0.55 -2.65 -9.69
CA ALA A 477 -0.55 -3.26 -8.98
C ALA A 477 -1.28 -2.20 -8.14
N THR A 478 -2.61 -2.22 -8.17
CA THR A 478 -3.44 -1.52 -7.19
C THR A 478 -3.48 -2.30 -5.90
N ASP A 479 -3.48 -1.61 -4.75
CA ASP A 479 -3.65 -2.27 -3.47
C ASP A 479 -5.02 -2.96 -3.34
N LYS A 480 -5.00 -4.25 -3.01
CA LYS A 480 -6.22 -5.08 -2.97
C LYS A 480 -7.08 -4.79 -1.76
N ALA A 481 -6.55 -4.12 -0.73
CA ALA A 481 -7.27 -3.78 0.49
C ALA A 481 -8.35 -2.71 0.27
N TYR A 482 -8.32 -1.97 -0.86
CA TYR A 482 -9.35 -0.99 -1.19
C TYR A 482 -10.33 -1.46 -2.28
N GLY A 483 -9.95 -2.43 -3.13
CA GLY A 483 -10.85 -2.97 -4.16
C GLY A 483 -10.14 -3.70 -5.31
N THR A 484 -10.91 -4.03 -6.33
CA THR A 484 -10.44 -4.66 -7.58
C THR A 484 -9.96 -3.62 -8.59
N LYS A 485 -9.15 -4.04 -9.58
CA LYS A 485 -8.74 -3.21 -10.72
C LYS A 485 -9.92 -2.46 -11.38
N ALA A 486 -11.05 -3.13 -11.53
CA ALA A 486 -12.25 -2.54 -12.12
C ALA A 486 -12.86 -1.43 -11.25
N ASP A 487 -12.79 -1.56 -9.92
CA ASP A 487 -13.29 -0.52 -9.00
C ASP A 487 -12.47 0.77 -9.12
N TYR A 488 -11.14 0.65 -9.22
CA TYR A 488 -10.26 1.80 -9.45
C TYR A 488 -10.50 2.48 -10.81
N GLN A 489 -10.69 1.69 -11.87
CA GLN A 489 -11.06 2.24 -13.19
C GLN A 489 -12.43 2.94 -13.13
N GLN A 490 -13.41 2.36 -12.43
CA GLN A 490 -14.71 2.97 -12.22
C GLN A 490 -14.63 4.28 -11.43
N PHE A 491 -13.77 4.35 -10.41
CA PHE A 491 -13.56 5.57 -9.64
C PHE A 491 -13.10 6.72 -10.54
N VAL A 492 -12.10 6.48 -11.39
CA VAL A 492 -11.62 7.50 -12.33
C VAL A 492 -12.72 7.91 -13.32
N ASP A 493 -13.46 6.96 -13.88
CA ASP A 493 -14.53 7.24 -14.85
C ASP A 493 -15.68 8.05 -14.21
N GLU A 494 -16.06 7.74 -12.96
CA GLU A 494 -17.08 8.47 -12.21
C GLU A 494 -16.60 9.85 -11.70
N CYS A 495 -15.29 10.04 -11.50
CA CYS A 495 -14.67 11.36 -11.32
C CYS A 495 -14.76 12.19 -12.61
N HIS A 496 -14.37 11.61 -13.75
CA HIS A 496 -14.43 12.26 -15.07
C HIS A 496 -15.84 12.70 -15.44
N LYS A 497 -16.84 11.86 -15.20
CA LYS A 497 -18.27 12.20 -15.32
C LYS A 497 -18.68 13.45 -14.56
N ARG A 498 -18.00 13.73 -13.44
CA ARG A 498 -18.27 14.87 -12.55
C ARG A 498 -17.42 16.09 -12.84
N GLY A 499 -16.51 16.02 -13.81
CA GLY A 499 -15.57 17.10 -14.10
C GLY A 499 -14.37 17.14 -13.15
N ILE A 500 -14.09 16.03 -12.46
CA ILE A 500 -13.02 15.92 -11.45
C ILE A 500 -11.86 15.13 -12.05
N ALA A 501 -10.67 15.74 -12.07
CA ALA A 501 -9.44 15.05 -12.45
C ALA A 501 -8.93 14.15 -11.31
N VAL A 502 -8.21 13.08 -11.65
CA VAL A 502 -7.58 12.19 -10.67
C VAL A 502 -6.06 12.27 -10.79
N ILE A 503 -5.40 12.74 -9.73
CA ILE A 503 -3.94 12.81 -9.59
C ILE A 503 -3.52 11.69 -8.65
N LEU A 504 -2.50 10.91 -9.01
CA LEU A 504 -1.94 9.89 -8.12
C LEU A 504 -0.67 10.38 -7.44
N ASP A 505 -0.60 10.25 -6.12
CA ASP A 505 0.67 10.36 -5.42
C ASP A 505 1.55 9.12 -5.70
N ILE A 506 2.78 9.37 -6.15
CA ILE A 506 3.72 8.34 -6.61
C ILE A 506 5.06 8.44 -5.89
N VAL A 507 5.48 7.31 -5.32
CA VAL A 507 6.62 7.22 -4.42
C VAL A 507 7.78 6.57 -5.14
N PHE A 508 8.54 7.39 -5.87
CA PHE A 508 9.69 6.93 -6.67
C PHE A 508 11.02 7.06 -5.95
N ASN A 509 11.09 7.75 -4.81
CA ASN A 509 12.34 7.92 -4.07
C ASN A 509 12.80 6.60 -3.39
N HIS A 510 11.89 5.69 -3.07
CA HIS A 510 12.22 4.39 -2.50
C HIS A 510 11.17 3.31 -2.80
N THR A 511 11.50 2.04 -2.50
CA THR A 511 10.52 0.95 -2.34
C THR A 511 10.66 0.28 -0.99
N TRP A 512 9.66 -0.53 -0.63
CA TRP A 512 9.75 -1.40 0.54
C TRP A 512 10.41 -2.76 0.25
N GLY A 513 10.52 -3.60 1.29
CA GLY A 513 11.28 -4.85 1.29
C GLY A 513 10.74 -5.95 0.37
N LEU A 514 9.47 -5.91 -0.01
CA LEU A 514 8.88 -6.91 -0.93
C LEU A 514 9.12 -6.63 -2.42
N SER A 515 9.78 -5.52 -2.76
CA SER A 515 10.12 -5.20 -4.15
C SER A 515 11.03 -6.29 -4.77
N PRO A 516 10.68 -6.87 -5.94
CA PRO A 516 11.47 -7.92 -6.56
C PRO A 516 12.92 -7.52 -6.86
N TYR A 517 13.15 -6.32 -7.37
CA TYR A 517 14.51 -5.83 -7.67
C TYR A 517 15.35 -5.56 -6.43
N CYS A 518 14.70 -5.37 -5.27
CA CYS A 518 15.39 -5.26 -3.99
C CYS A 518 15.79 -6.65 -3.49
N LEU A 519 14.83 -7.58 -3.44
CA LEU A 519 15.00 -8.94 -2.92
C LEU A 519 16.06 -9.75 -3.66
N VAL A 520 16.14 -9.62 -4.98
CA VAL A 520 17.14 -10.34 -5.80
C VAL A 520 18.57 -9.99 -5.42
N TYR A 521 18.82 -8.79 -4.92
CA TYR A 521 20.15 -8.30 -4.53
C TYR A 521 20.19 -7.90 -3.06
N TRP A 522 19.49 -8.64 -2.19
CA TRP A 522 19.42 -8.32 -0.77
C TRP A 522 20.69 -8.75 -0.03
N ASP A 523 21.30 -7.83 0.72
CA ASP A 523 22.37 -8.13 1.67
C ASP A 523 21.76 -8.38 3.05
N ALA A 524 21.44 -9.66 3.29
CA ALA A 524 20.84 -10.10 4.54
C ALA A 524 21.74 -9.84 5.77
N ALA A 525 23.06 -9.79 5.60
CA ALA A 525 23.99 -9.57 6.71
C ALA A 525 23.90 -8.13 7.24
N ASN A 526 23.58 -7.17 6.37
CA ASN A 526 23.46 -5.75 6.73
C ASN A 526 22.02 -5.22 6.69
N GLY A 527 21.04 -6.05 6.30
CA GLY A 527 19.62 -5.67 6.26
C GLY A 527 19.31 -4.54 5.27
N ARG A 528 19.93 -4.55 4.08
CA ARG A 528 19.83 -3.49 3.07
C ARG A 528 20.06 -4.02 1.65
N PRO A 529 19.81 -3.24 0.59
CA PRO A 529 20.27 -3.59 -0.75
C PRO A 529 21.78 -3.78 -0.79
N ALA A 530 22.26 -4.80 -1.48
CA ALA A 530 23.69 -5.05 -1.62
C ALA A 530 24.37 -3.90 -2.37
N ALA A 531 25.65 -3.65 -2.09
CA ALA A 531 26.46 -2.66 -2.82
C ALA A 531 26.53 -2.91 -4.33
N ALA A 532 26.33 -4.17 -4.74
CA ALA A 532 26.27 -4.60 -6.13
C ALA A 532 24.86 -4.50 -6.74
N ASN A 533 23.84 -4.00 -6.02
CA ASN A 533 22.51 -3.81 -6.59
C ASN A 533 22.54 -2.62 -7.57
N PRO A 534 22.26 -2.82 -8.87
CA PRO A 534 22.26 -1.70 -9.82
C PRO A 534 20.99 -0.85 -9.75
N TYR A 535 19.89 -1.40 -9.23
CA TYR A 535 18.59 -0.73 -9.13
C TYR A 535 18.44 0.15 -7.89
N TYR A 536 19.21 -0.11 -6.84
CA TYR A 536 19.10 0.55 -5.54
C TYR A 536 20.47 0.97 -5.00
N ASN A 537 20.50 2.07 -4.28
CA ASN A 537 21.69 2.45 -3.53
C ASN A 537 21.74 1.63 -2.23
N ALA A 538 22.88 1.00 -1.96
CA ALA A 538 23.09 0.30 -0.68
C ALA A 538 23.05 1.26 0.53
N LEU A 539 23.41 2.53 0.29
CA LEU A 539 23.22 3.63 1.22
C LEU A 539 22.67 4.82 0.45
N ALA A 540 21.55 5.38 0.92
CA ALA A 540 20.92 6.53 0.28
C ALA A 540 21.86 7.74 0.23
N PRO A 541 21.94 8.47 -0.90
CA PRO A 541 22.80 9.65 -1.04
C PRO A 541 22.27 10.89 -0.29
N HIS A 542 21.13 10.75 0.41
CA HIS A 542 20.42 11.81 1.12
C HIS A 542 19.85 11.33 2.47
N PRO A 543 19.56 12.23 3.44
CA PRO A 543 19.18 11.87 4.81
C PRO A 543 17.71 11.46 4.95
N TYR A 544 16.89 11.64 3.90
CA TYR A 544 15.43 11.48 3.96
C TYR A 544 14.96 10.08 3.54
N SER A 545 15.87 9.11 3.42
CA SER A 545 15.49 7.76 3.00
C SER A 545 14.84 7.01 4.15
N VAL A 546 13.59 6.60 3.94
CA VAL A 546 12.79 5.80 4.91
C VAL A 546 12.63 4.34 4.48
N GLY A 547 12.99 4.00 3.25
CA GLY A 547 12.99 2.64 2.70
C GLY A 547 14.24 2.34 1.87
N ASN A 548 14.10 1.49 0.85
CA ASN A 548 15.19 1.13 -0.06
C ASN A 548 15.30 2.17 -1.18
N ASP A 549 16.35 2.99 -1.11
CA ASP A 549 16.61 4.12 -2.01
C ASP A 549 16.90 3.68 -3.46
N ILE A 550 16.14 4.23 -4.41
CA ILE A 550 16.23 3.85 -5.82
C ILE A 550 17.40 4.56 -6.53
N ASN A 551 18.17 3.82 -7.31
CA ASN A 551 19.22 4.38 -8.17
C ASN A 551 18.63 4.96 -9.47
N HIS A 552 18.28 6.24 -9.46
CA HIS A 552 17.71 6.95 -10.60
C HIS A 552 18.69 7.22 -11.75
N THR A 553 20.00 6.96 -11.62
CA THR A 553 20.92 7.05 -12.77
C THR A 553 20.87 5.82 -13.68
N TYR A 554 20.37 4.68 -13.18
CA TYR A 554 20.35 3.43 -13.92
C TYR A 554 19.27 3.44 -15.00
N ALA A 555 19.65 3.24 -16.27
CA ALA A 555 18.72 3.35 -17.40
C ALA A 555 17.51 2.39 -17.31
N PRO A 556 17.65 1.14 -16.85
CA PRO A 556 16.50 0.26 -16.59
C PRO A 556 15.55 0.77 -15.51
N VAL A 557 16.04 1.45 -14.47
CA VAL A 557 15.17 2.11 -13.47
C VAL A 557 14.37 3.23 -14.13
N LYS A 558 15.03 4.09 -14.92
CA LYS A 558 14.34 5.16 -15.66
C LYS A 558 13.25 4.60 -16.56
N ALA A 559 13.52 3.50 -17.27
CA ALA A 559 12.56 2.83 -18.14
C ALA A 559 11.41 2.17 -17.37
N TRP A 560 11.69 1.48 -16.26
CA TRP A 560 10.71 0.84 -15.38
C TRP A 560 9.71 1.86 -14.81
N LEU A 561 10.22 2.91 -14.17
CA LEU A 561 9.39 3.96 -13.55
C LEU A 561 8.65 4.79 -14.60
N SER A 562 9.29 5.11 -15.72
CA SER A 562 8.61 5.75 -16.86
C SER A 562 7.46 4.88 -17.37
N ARG A 563 7.64 3.56 -17.47
CA ARG A 563 6.57 2.66 -17.92
C ARG A 563 5.43 2.58 -16.91
N ALA A 564 5.70 2.67 -15.61
CA ALA A 564 4.65 2.74 -14.58
C ALA A 564 3.79 4.00 -14.77
N LEU A 565 4.41 5.17 -14.96
CA LEU A 565 3.69 6.43 -15.26
C LEU A 565 2.80 6.28 -16.51
N LYS A 566 3.36 5.72 -17.59
CA LYS A 566 2.61 5.48 -18.83
C LYS A 566 1.43 4.55 -18.60
N PHE A 567 1.66 3.47 -17.85
CA PHE A 567 0.64 2.48 -17.52
C PHE A 567 -0.56 3.12 -16.80
N TRP A 568 -0.35 3.92 -15.75
CA TRP A 568 -1.44 4.59 -15.05
C TRP A 568 -2.22 5.57 -15.94
N LEU A 569 -1.53 6.33 -16.81
CA LEU A 569 -2.18 7.21 -17.78
C LEU A 569 -2.97 6.44 -18.86
N THR A 570 -2.50 5.27 -19.29
CA THR A 570 -3.13 4.53 -20.38
C THR A 570 -4.17 3.51 -19.93
N GLU A 571 -3.94 2.82 -18.81
CA GLU A 571 -4.78 1.72 -18.33
C GLU A 571 -5.85 2.20 -17.36
N TYR A 572 -5.50 3.15 -16.48
CA TYR A 572 -6.40 3.72 -15.48
C TYR A 572 -6.88 5.12 -15.81
N LYS A 573 -6.36 5.74 -16.87
CA LYS A 573 -6.78 7.07 -17.37
C LYS A 573 -6.65 8.18 -16.34
N VAL A 574 -5.71 8.07 -15.40
CA VAL A 574 -5.44 9.15 -14.44
C VAL A 574 -4.94 10.40 -15.17
N ASP A 575 -5.10 11.56 -14.54
CA ASP A 575 -4.85 12.87 -15.14
C ASP A 575 -3.50 13.46 -14.75
N GLY A 576 -2.71 12.78 -13.93
CA GLY A 576 -1.37 13.22 -13.58
C GLY A 576 -0.87 12.61 -12.28
N PHE A 577 0.27 13.13 -11.82
CA PHE A 577 0.97 12.59 -10.66
C PHE A 577 1.50 13.69 -9.75
N ARG A 578 1.50 13.40 -8.44
CA ARG A 578 2.31 14.08 -7.43
C ARG A 578 3.49 13.18 -7.08
N PHE A 579 4.71 13.68 -7.24
CA PHE A 579 5.94 12.92 -6.99
C PHE A 579 6.40 13.18 -5.56
N ASP A 580 6.26 12.15 -4.73
CA ASP A 580 6.71 12.13 -3.35
C ASP A 580 8.22 12.26 -3.23
N LEU A 581 8.65 13.11 -2.29
CA LEU A 581 10.05 13.41 -1.99
C LEU A 581 10.88 13.57 -3.26
N SER A 582 10.42 14.39 -4.21
CA SER A 582 11.12 14.56 -5.50
C SER A 582 12.57 15.04 -5.33
N LYS A 583 12.91 15.67 -4.19
CA LYS A 583 14.29 16.01 -3.81
C LYS A 583 15.21 14.79 -3.65
N GLY A 584 14.63 13.62 -3.36
CA GLY A 584 15.29 12.33 -3.21
C GLY A 584 15.62 11.63 -4.53
N LEU A 585 15.17 12.16 -5.67
CA LEU A 585 15.46 11.59 -7.01
C LEU A 585 16.89 11.94 -7.48
N THR A 586 17.86 11.84 -6.56
CA THR A 586 19.26 12.26 -6.72
C THR A 586 20.23 11.10 -6.48
N GLN A 587 21.37 11.13 -7.15
CA GLN A 587 22.53 10.28 -6.85
C GLN A 587 23.73 11.10 -6.36
N THR A 588 23.54 12.41 -6.17
CA THR A 588 24.54 13.31 -5.63
C THR A 588 24.52 13.21 -4.11
N ALA A 589 25.62 12.70 -3.54
CA ALA A 589 25.76 12.62 -2.09
C ALA A 589 25.69 14.02 -1.46
N SER A 590 24.77 14.22 -0.52
CA SER A 590 24.48 15.54 0.07
C SER A 590 25.60 16.11 0.98
N ASN A 591 26.80 15.50 0.97
CA ASN A 591 28.01 15.88 1.73
C ASN A 591 29.27 16.07 0.86
N GLY A 592 29.16 16.24 -0.46
CA GLY A 592 30.35 16.44 -1.30
C GLY A 592 31.21 15.18 -1.51
N GLY A 593 30.58 14.00 -1.53
CA GLY A 593 31.21 12.77 -2.03
C GLY A 593 31.17 11.54 -1.11
N ALA A 594 30.83 11.67 0.17
CA ALA A 594 30.68 10.53 1.08
C ALA A 594 29.25 10.39 1.60
N VAL A 595 28.65 9.22 1.36
CA VAL A 595 27.39 8.81 2.01
C VAL A 595 27.68 8.49 3.46
N ASN A 596 27.41 9.44 4.36
CA ASN A 596 27.58 9.27 5.80
C ASN A 596 26.21 9.39 6.48
N PRO A 597 25.68 8.32 7.09
CA PRO A 597 24.38 8.33 7.76
C PRO A 597 24.31 9.28 8.97
N ASN A 598 25.45 9.79 9.45
CA ASN A 598 25.55 10.67 10.63
C ASN A 598 25.94 12.12 10.32
N ALA A 599 26.00 12.52 9.04
CA ALA A 599 26.41 13.86 8.65
C ALA A 599 25.20 14.78 8.40
N THR A 600 25.38 16.07 8.67
CA THR A 600 24.39 17.12 8.36
C THR A 600 24.32 17.32 6.84
N LEU A 601 23.49 16.51 6.20
CA LEU A 601 23.36 16.39 4.76
C LEU A 601 22.45 17.49 4.20
N ASN A 602 22.99 18.39 3.36
CA ASN A 602 22.20 19.43 2.69
C ASN A 602 21.77 18.96 1.29
N CYS A 603 20.70 18.17 1.20
CA CYS A 603 20.12 17.72 -0.07
C CYS A 603 19.40 18.84 -0.85
N SER A 604 19.24 20.02 -0.23
CA SER A 604 18.51 21.15 -0.81
C SER A 604 19.35 22.03 -1.74
N THR A 605 20.65 21.76 -1.90
CA THR A 605 21.49 22.46 -2.88
C THR A 605 21.19 22.01 -4.31
N TYR A 606 21.35 22.92 -5.27
CA TYR A 606 21.14 22.70 -6.69
C TYR A 606 21.87 21.46 -7.20
N ASP A 607 21.12 20.53 -7.80
CA ASP A 607 21.64 19.31 -8.41
C ASP A 607 21.09 19.13 -9.83
N GLN A 608 21.96 19.33 -10.83
CA GLN A 608 21.58 19.17 -12.23
C GLN A 608 21.17 17.73 -12.56
N SER A 609 21.79 16.73 -11.95
CA SER A 609 21.47 15.33 -12.23
C SER A 609 20.08 14.95 -11.73
N ARG A 610 19.66 15.50 -10.58
CA ARG A 610 18.30 15.36 -10.06
C ARG A 610 17.28 16.01 -10.98
N ILE A 611 17.55 17.22 -11.46
CA ILE A 611 16.70 17.89 -12.46
C ILE A 611 16.55 17.01 -13.71
N ASP A 612 17.64 16.45 -14.24
CA ASP A 612 17.61 15.62 -15.45
C ASP A 612 16.85 14.29 -15.23
N ASN A 613 16.97 13.69 -14.04
CA ASN A 613 16.18 12.53 -13.64
C ASN A 613 14.68 12.86 -13.59
N ILE A 614 14.31 13.97 -12.94
CA ILE A 614 12.91 14.42 -12.85
C ILE A 614 12.35 14.71 -14.24
N LYS A 615 13.10 15.43 -15.10
CA LYS A 615 12.69 15.72 -16.49
C LYS A 615 12.41 14.46 -17.28
N THR A 616 13.20 13.39 -17.09
CA THR A 616 12.95 12.09 -17.73
C THR A 616 11.54 11.57 -17.41
N TYR A 617 11.11 11.68 -16.15
CA TYR A 617 9.78 11.23 -15.72
C TYR A 617 8.67 12.17 -16.19
N VAL A 618 8.90 13.48 -16.15
CA VAL A 618 7.97 14.47 -16.71
C VAL A 618 7.75 14.24 -18.21
N ASP A 619 8.81 13.97 -18.97
CA ASP A 619 8.72 13.64 -20.40
C ASP A 619 7.92 12.37 -20.64
N ALA A 620 8.05 11.36 -19.79
CA ALA A 620 7.25 10.14 -19.87
C ALA A 620 5.75 10.42 -19.66
N VAL A 621 5.40 11.29 -18.70
CA VAL A 621 4.03 11.76 -18.47
C VAL A 621 3.51 12.50 -19.70
N LYS A 622 4.26 13.51 -20.15
CA LYS A 622 3.84 14.48 -21.17
C LYS A 622 3.78 13.89 -22.58
N SER A 623 4.72 13.00 -22.92
CA SER A 623 4.68 12.26 -24.18
C SER A 623 3.50 11.28 -24.28
N THR A 624 2.93 10.88 -23.14
CA THR A 624 1.78 9.96 -23.09
C THR A 624 0.45 10.70 -23.07
N ASN A 625 0.37 11.77 -22.28
CA ASN A 625 -0.74 12.69 -22.25
C ASN A 625 -0.22 14.12 -22.01
N PRO A 626 -0.20 14.99 -23.03
CA PRO A 626 0.30 16.36 -22.89
C PRO A 626 -0.49 17.21 -21.88
N LYS A 627 -1.74 16.82 -21.59
CA LYS A 627 -2.58 17.50 -20.60
C LYS A 627 -2.34 17.02 -19.17
N ALA A 628 -1.59 15.93 -18.97
CA ALA A 628 -1.39 15.36 -17.66
C ALA A 628 -0.54 16.26 -16.75
N TYR A 629 -0.83 16.21 -15.46
CA TYR A 629 -0.15 16.99 -14.43
C TYR A 629 1.13 16.29 -13.95
N ALA A 630 2.13 17.10 -13.61
CA ALA A 630 3.31 16.69 -12.86
C ALA A 630 3.49 17.70 -11.71
N ILE A 631 3.25 17.24 -10.49
CA ILE A 631 3.34 18.02 -9.26
C ILE A 631 4.51 17.45 -8.45
N LEU A 632 5.45 18.28 -8.01
CA LEU A 632 6.65 17.80 -7.31
C LEU A 632 6.63 18.25 -5.85
N GLU A 633 6.77 17.30 -4.93
CA GLU A 633 7.17 17.61 -3.55
C GLU A 633 8.66 17.95 -3.54
N HIS A 634 8.98 19.23 -3.78
CA HIS A 634 10.34 19.67 -4.07
C HIS A 634 10.75 20.84 -3.16
N PHE A 635 11.36 20.53 -2.02
CA PHE A 635 11.85 21.52 -1.05
C PHE A 635 13.37 21.70 -1.14
N CYS A 636 13.83 22.17 -2.30
CA CYS A 636 15.22 22.53 -2.58
C CYS A 636 15.37 24.06 -2.68
N ASP A 637 16.57 24.53 -3.04
CA ASP A 637 16.80 25.94 -3.28
C ASP A 637 15.91 26.53 -4.40
N ASP A 638 15.73 27.86 -4.35
CA ASP A 638 14.88 28.58 -5.29
C ASP A 638 15.36 28.44 -6.74
N ALA A 639 16.66 28.23 -7.00
CA ALA A 639 17.19 28.12 -8.36
C ALA A 639 16.72 26.83 -9.02
N GLU A 640 16.74 25.71 -8.28
CA GLU A 640 16.26 24.43 -8.75
C GLU A 640 14.74 24.40 -8.89
N GLU A 641 14.01 24.90 -7.88
CA GLU A 641 12.56 25.06 -7.98
C GLU A 641 12.18 25.88 -9.22
N ASN A 642 12.88 26.97 -9.51
CA ASN A 642 12.62 27.81 -10.69
C ASN A 642 12.92 27.07 -12.00
N ALA A 643 14.00 26.28 -12.07
CA ALA A 643 14.35 25.49 -13.24
C ALA A 643 13.28 24.43 -13.56
N LEU A 644 12.78 23.72 -12.53
CA LEU A 644 11.72 22.73 -12.67
C LEU A 644 10.38 23.38 -13.01
N ALA A 645 10.03 24.46 -12.33
CA ALA A 645 8.82 25.24 -12.56
C ALA A 645 8.70 25.81 -13.99
N ALA A 646 9.83 26.07 -14.65
CA ALA A 646 9.89 26.52 -16.05
C ALA A 646 9.79 25.36 -17.06
N TYR A 647 9.89 24.11 -16.62
CA TYR A 647 9.90 22.93 -17.47
C TYR A 647 8.50 22.34 -17.66
N ASP A 648 8.00 22.36 -18.90
CA ASP A 648 6.76 21.70 -19.36
C ASP A 648 5.55 21.81 -18.40
N SER A 649 5.34 23.03 -17.90
CA SER A 649 4.24 23.33 -16.97
C SER A 649 4.27 22.44 -15.72
N THR A 650 5.45 22.12 -15.20
CA THR A 650 5.60 21.38 -13.94
C THR A 650 5.16 22.25 -12.76
N MET A 651 4.42 21.66 -11.83
CA MET A 651 3.98 22.33 -10.61
C MET A 651 4.80 21.88 -9.41
N LEU A 652 4.92 22.72 -8.40
CA LEU A 652 5.59 22.40 -7.14
C LEU A 652 4.60 22.49 -5.97
N TRP A 653 4.70 21.56 -5.04
CA TRP A 653 4.06 21.66 -3.74
C TRP A 653 4.62 22.85 -2.97
N ARG A 654 3.73 23.64 -2.37
CA ARG A 654 4.10 24.80 -1.57
C ARG A 654 3.43 24.75 -0.21
N ASN A 655 4.24 24.38 0.77
CA ASN A 655 3.84 24.37 2.16
C ASN A 655 3.69 25.80 2.70
N VAL A 656 2.48 26.19 3.11
CA VAL A 656 2.22 27.42 3.86
C VAL A 656 1.49 27.15 5.18
N SER A 657 1.48 25.88 5.62
CA SER A 657 0.66 25.39 6.73
C SER A 657 0.98 26.10 8.05
N TYR A 658 2.27 26.32 8.35
CA TYR A 658 2.70 26.94 9.59
C TYR A 658 2.00 28.28 9.84
N ALA A 659 2.00 29.17 8.84
CA ALA A 659 1.39 30.49 8.97
C ALA A 659 -0.13 30.41 9.18
N PHE A 660 -0.81 29.53 8.44
CA PHE A 660 -2.23 29.29 8.60
C PHE A 660 -2.59 28.67 9.95
N GLN A 661 -1.75 27.77 10.48
CA GLN A 661 -1.91 27.23 11.83
C GLN A 661 -1.71 28.29 12.91
N GLN A 662 -0.72 29.20 12.77
CA GLN A 662 -0.55 30.34 13.70
C GLN A 662 -1.79 31.23 13.68
N ALA A 663 -2.27 31.58 12.48
CA ALA A 663 -3.49 32.38 12.32
C ALA A 663 -4.72 31.66 12.90
N ALA A 664 -4.87 30.36 12.66
CA ALA A 664 -5.96 29.54 13.20
C ALA A 664 -5.95 29.47 14.74
N MET A 665 -4.76 29.53 15.36
CA MET A 665 -4.60 29.63 16.82
C MET A 665 -4.86 31.06 17.37
N GLY A 666 -4.97 32.07 16.50
CA GLY A 666 -5.07 33.47 16.91
C GLY A 666 -3.73 34.13 17.25
N TYR A 667 -2.61 33.55 16.80
CA TYR A 667 -1.27 34.11 17.01
C TYR A 667 -0.86 35.02 15.85
N VAL A 668 -0.42 36.23 16.19
CA VAL A 668 0.09 37.21 15.21
C VAL A 668 1.47 36.78 14.70
N ASP A 669 2.32 36.32 15.61
CA ASP A 669 3.69 35.92 15.27
C ASP A 669 3.70 34.70 14.35
N GLY A 670 4.43 34.80 13.24
CA GLY A 670 4.54 33.73 12.25
C GLY A 670 3.29 33.51 11.38
N SER A 671 2.29 34.39 11.43
CA SER A 671 1.03 34.27 10.68
C SER A 671 1.03 34.91 9.28
N ASP A 672 2.20 35.14 8.70
CA ASP A 672 2.36 35.83 7.41
C ASP A 672 2.06 34.89 6.22
N PHE A 673 1.05 35.23 5.40
CA PHE A 673 0.67 34.39 4.24
C PHE A 673 1.37 34.77 2.92
N SER A 674 2.34 35.68 2.92
CA SER A 674 3.02 36.15 1.70
C SER A 674 3.64 35.03 0.88
N ARG A 675 4.03 33.92 1.53
CA ARG A 675 4.57 32.70 0.89
C ARG A 675 3.56 31.95 0.00
N LEU A 676 2.27 32.31 0.03
CA LEU A 676 1.29 31.88 -0.98
C LEU A 676 1.67 32.37 -2.37
N ALA A 677 2.40 33.49 -2.47
CA ALA A 677 3.01 33.99 -3.69
C ALA A 677 4.51 33.62 -3.73
N SER A 678 5.11 33.62 -4.93
CA SER A 678 6.52 33.22 -5.09
C SER A 678 7.48 34.13 -4.30
N SER A 679 8.40 33.53 -3.56
CA SER A 679 9.42 34.18 -2.70
C SER A 679 10.52 34.94 -3.45
N SER A 680 10.63 34.83 -4.78
CA SER A 680 11.74 35.43 -5.52
C SER A 680 11.30 36.69 -6.29
N GLN A 681 11.39 37.85 -5.64
CA GLN A 681 12.14 39.00 -6.16
C GLN A 681 12.15 40.17 -5.15
N SER A 682 13.35 40.52 -4.72
CA SER A 682 13.69 41.84 -4.21
C SER A 682 13.26 42.88 -5.25
N GLY A 683 12.26 43.69 -4.94
CA GLY A 683 11.85 44.85 -5.75
C GLY A 683 10.57 44.68 -6.57
N GLY A 684 9.41 44.86 -5.92
CA GLY A 684 8.37 45.73 -6.48
C GLY A 684 7.09 45.14 -7.07
N ALA A 685 6.96 43.84 -7.36
CA ALA A 685 5.68 43.26 -7.79
C ALA A 685 5.53 41.78 -7.41
N VAL A 686 4.37 41.43 -6.84
CA VAL A 686 4.02 40.05 -6.48
C VAL A 686 3.69 39.26 -7.75
N LYS A 687 4.47 38.21 -8.07
CA LYS A 687 4.20 37.35 -9.24
C LYS A 687 3.08 36.35 -8.95
N LEU A 688 2.25 36.08 -9.96
CA LEU A 688 1.18 35.09 -9.88
C LEU A 688 1.77 33.67 -9.73
N PRO A 689 1.40 32.91 -8.68
CA PRO A 689 1.96 31.59 -8.41
C PRO A 689 1.21 30.50 -9.23
N THR A 690 1.22 30.60 -10.55
CA THR A 690 0.41 29.75 -11.44
C THR A 690 0.79 28.27 -11.45
N ASN A 691 1.96 27.91 -10.90
CA ASN A 691 2.51 26.56 -10.84
C ASN A 691 2.94 26.14 -9.42
N ARG A 692 2.35 26.75 -8.38
CA ARG A 692 2.59 26.39 -6.99
C ARG A 692 1.30 25.86 -6.38
N VAL A 693 1.22 24.56 -6.16
CA VAL A 693 0.10 23.91 -5.45
C VAL A 693 0.26 24.24 -3.97
N ALA A 694 -0.37 25.32 -3.54
CA ALA A 694 -0.25 25.80 -2.17
C ALA A 694 -1.33 25.20 -1.27
N TYR A 695 -0.95 24.86 -0.05
CA TYR A 695 -1.83 24.25 0.94
C TYR A 695 -1.63 24.83 2.34
N ALA A 696 -2.75 25.08 3.02
CA ALA A 696 -2.77 25.49 4.43
C ALA A 696 -2.70 24.29 5.39
N GLU A 697 -2.93 23.09 4.88
CA GLU A 697 -2.93 21.82 5.60
C GLU A 697 -2.69 20.67 4.60
N SER A 698 -1.91 19.66 4.99
CA SER A 698 -1.69 18.41 4.26
C SER A 698 -1.61 17.25 5.27
N HIS A 699 -1.59 16.00 4.78
CA HIS A 699 -1.44 14.81 5.61
C HIS A 699 -0.20 14.80 6.52
N ASP A 700 0.87 15.49 6.12
CA ASP A 700 2.13 15.63 6.86
C ASP A 700 2.12 16.68 7.98
N GLU A 701 1.05 17.46 8.11
CA GLU A 701 1.01 18.58 9.02
C GLU A 701 0.03 18.35 10.17
N TYR A 702 0.18 19.10 11.26
CA TYR A 702 -0.88 19.19 12.25
C TYR A 702 -2.18 19.70 11.60
N ARG A 703 -3.31 19.06 11.93
CA ARG A 703 -4.64 19.63 11.68
C ARG A 703 -4.74 21.04 12.28
N MET A 704 -5.15 22.04 11.50
CA MET A 704 -5.36 23.41 11.97
C MET A 704 -6.39 23.45 13.10
N GLY A 705 -7.49 22.69 12.96
CA GLY A 705 -8.51 22.58 13.99
C GLY A 705 -7.98 22.02 15.31
N TYR A 706 -7.09 21.03 15.26
CA TYR A 706 -6.45 20.46 16.45
C TYR A 706 -5.60 21.50 17.18
N LYS A 707 -4.74 22.21 16.45
CA LYS A 707 -3.88 23.25 17.04
C LYS A 707 -4.69 24.39 17.63
N ALA A 708 -5.71 24.87 16.92
CA ALA A 708 -6.58 25.94 17.40
C ALA A 708 -7.28 25.58 18.72
N ILE A 709 -7.84 24.37 18.84
CA ILE A 709 -8.49 23.89 20.07
C ILE A 709 -7.48 23.71 21.20
N THR A 710 -6.33 23.10 20.90
CA THR A 710 -5.36 22.68 21.93
C THR A 710 -4.52 23.85 22.43
N TRP A 711 -4.03 24.66 21.49
CA TRP A 711 -2.98 25.66 21.71
C TRP A 711 -3.37 27.07 21.26
N GLY A 712 -4.61 27.29 20.79
CA GLY A 712 -5.07 28.64 20.46
C GLY A 712 -5.14 29.58 21.67
N VAL A 713 -5.26 30.88 21.41
CA VAL A 713 -5.61 31.86 22.45
C VAL A 713 -6.98 31.53 23.05
N THR A 714 -7.22 31.89 24.31
CA THR A 714 -8.42 31.51 25.08
C THR A 714 -9.72 31.71 24.30
N ASP A 715 -9.88 32.85 23.64
CA ASP A 715 -11.11 33.23 22.93
C ASP A 715 -11.35 32.41 21.65
N VAL A 716 -10.30 31.79 21.10
CA VAL A 716 -10.36 30.92 19.90
C VAL A 716 -10.76 29.50 20.27
N LYS A 717 -10.35 28.97 21.43
CA LYS A 717 -10.39 27.52 21.75
C LYS A 717 -11.78 26.88 21.72
N ASP A 718 -12.85 27.67 21.83
CA ASP A 718 -14.22 27.16 21.64
C ASP A 718 -14.40 26.61 20.22
N THR A 719 -15.00 25.43 20.09
CA THR A 719 -15.12 24.75 18.79
C THR A 719 -15.89 25.60 17.77
N THR A 720 -16.89 26.37 18.18
CA THR A 720 -17.64 27.26 17.28
C THR A 720 -16.76 28.39 16.78
N ASN A 721 -15.94 28.98 17.65
CA ASN A 721 -15.01 30.04 17.27
C ASN A 721 -13.87 29.51 16.40
N VAL A 722 -13.35 28.31 16.67
CA VAL A 722 -12.41 27.63 15.76
C VAL A 722 -13.01 27.49 14.37
N MET A 723 -14.26 27.02 14.24
CA MET A 723 -14.89 26.90 12.91
C MET A 723 -15.00 28.26 12.20
N LYS A 724 -15.32 29.35 12.92
CA LYS A 724 -15.30 30.70 12.31
C LYS A 724 -13.90 31.08 11.86
N GLN A 725 -12.89 30.87 12.69
CA GLN A 725 -11.49 31.19 12.36
C GLN A 725 -10.98 30.38 11.16
N LEU A 726 -11.32 29.09 11.09
CA LEU A 726 -11.01 28.22 9.95
C LEU A 726 -11.71 28.69 8.67
N ALA A 727 -12.91 29.26 8.75
CA ALA A 727 -13.58 29.86 7.58
C ALA A 727 -12.79 31.09 7.07
N VAL A 728 -12.27 31.93 7.97
CA VAL A 728 -11.39 33.05 7.58
C VAL A 728 -10.11 32.52 6.91
N CYS A 729 -9.44 31.52 7.52
CA CYS A 729 -8.26 30.87 6.92
C CYS A 729 -8.57 30.30 5.53
N GLY A 730 -9.67 29.55 5.39
CA GLY A 730 -10.09 28.95 4.12
C GLY A 730 -10.32 29.99 3.01
N ALA A 731 -10.95 31.12 3.34
CA ALA A 731 -11.15 32.19 2.37
C ALA A 731 -9.82 32.73 1.83
N PHE A 732 -8.83 33.01 2.70
CA PHE A 732 -7.53 33.51 2.27
C PHE A 732 -6.70 32.46 1.51
N ALA A 733 -6.82 31.18 1.88
CA ALA A 733 -6.17 30.09 1.17
C ALA A 733 -6.72 29.92 -0.26
N PHE A 734 -8.05 29.83 -0.41
CA PHE A 734 -8.69 29.44 -1.67
C PHE A 734 -9.08 30.61 -2.59
N LEU A 735 -9.28 31.81 -2.05
CA LEU A 735 -9.54 33.03 -2.83
C LEU A 735 -8.25 33.82 -3.09
N SER A 736 -7.15 33.09 -3.34
CA SER A 736 -5.87 33.62 -3.82
C SER A 736 -5.50 32.97 -5.16
N PRO A 737 -4.67 33.60 -6.02
CA PRO A 737 -4.37 33.08 -7.36
C PRO A 737 -3.51 31.81 -7.40
N GLY A 738 -3.65 30.99 -8.45
CA GLY A 738 -2.89 29.75 -8.66
C GLY A 738 -3.50 28.52 -7.99
N PRO A 739 -2.99 27.29 -8.24
CA PRO A 739 -3.61 26.06 -7.77
C PRO A 739 -3.61 25.92 -6.26
N ARG A 740 -4.64 25.25 -5.71
CA ARG A 740 -4.84 25.10 -4.25
C ARG A 740 -5.21 23.68 -3.89
N MET A 741 -4.83 23.28 -2.68
CA MET A 741 -5.11 21.96 -2.14
C MET A 741 -5.64 22.05 -0.71
N MET A 742 -6.59 21.17 -0.38
CA MET A 742 -6.99 20.85 1.00
C MET A 742 -6.80 19.36 1.26
N TRP A 743 -6.50 19.03 2.51
CA TRP A 743 -6.56 17.66 3.00
C TRP A 743 -7.99 17.29 3.42
N GLU A 744 -8.37 16.04 3.18
CA GLU A 744 -9.72 15.52 3.44
C GLU A 744 -10.25 15.92 4.82
N PHE A 745 -11.53 16.30 4.86
CA PHE A 745 -12.25 16.80 6.03
C PHE A 745 -11.73 18.11 6.66
N GLY A 746 -10.73 18.78 6.07
CA GLY A 746 -10.30 20.12 6.49
C GLY A 746 -11.42 21.17 6.38
N GLU A 747 -12.29 21.05 5.37
CA GLU A 747 -13.51 21.84 5.15
C GLU A 747 -14.60 21.60 6.20
N LEU A 748 -14.47 20.54 7.00
CA LEU A 748 -15.33 20.22 8.15
C LEU A 748 -14.62 20.50 9.49
N GLY A 749 -13.40 21.02 9.44
CA GLY A 749 -12.59 21.39 10.60
C GLY A 749 -12.05 20.18 11.35
N ALA A 750 -11.64 19.11 10.64
CA ALA A 750 -10.97 17.96 11.24
C ALA A 750 -9.90 18.39 12.26
N ASN A 751 -9.92 17.75 13.43
CA ASN A 751 -9.21 18.24 14.61
C ASN A 751 -8.61 17.14 15.48
N TYR A 752 -8.37 15.95 14.92
CA TYR A 752 -7.56 14.93 15.58
C TYR A 752 -6.06 15.28 15.51
N ASN A 753 -5.27 14.71 16.42
CA ASN A 753 -3.81 14.87 16.39
C ASN A 753 -3.21 13.98 15.29
N SER A 754 -2.43 14.56 14.39
CA SER A 754 -1.71 13.85 13.31
C SER A 754 -0.21 13.67 13.59
N LYS A 755 0.30 14.11 14.75
CA LYS A 755 1.73 14.02 15.09
C LYS A 755 2.01 13.21 16.36
N GLY A 756 3.10 12.45 16.33
CA GLY A 756 3.61 11.66 17.43
C GLY A 756 4.11 12.51 18.61
N SER A 757 4.56 11.85 19.68
CA SER A 757 4.93 12.53 20.94
C SER A 757 6.10 13.51 20.82
N ASN A 758 6.97 13.35 19.81
CA ASN A 758 8.06 14.29 19.53
C ASN A 758 7.61 15.50 18.68
N GLY A 759 6.37 15.49 18.18
CA GLY A 759 5.79 16.55 17.37
C GLY A 759 6.31 16.64 15.93
N SER A 760 7.26 15.79 15.53
CA SER A 760 7.79 15.72 14.16
C SER A 760 7.19 14.57 13.36
N ASP A 761 7.06 13.40 14.00
CA ASP A 761 6.68 12.17 13.32
C ASP A 761 5.18 12.15 13.06
N ASN A 762 4.76 11.59 11.93
CA ASN A 762 3.35 11.44 11.61
C ASN A 762 2.74 10.26 12.37
N ILE A 763 1.50 10.43 12.85
CA ILE A 763 0.65 9.31 13.25
C ILE A 763 0.04 8.74 11.98
N THR A 764 0.52 7.57 11.56
CA THR A 764 0.11 6.92 10.30
C THR A 764 -1.03 5.89 10.47
N SER A 765 -1.46 5.65 11.71
CA SER A 765 -2.64 4.84 12.02
C SER A 765 -3.91 5.47 11.46
N ALA A 766 -4.90 4.64 11.13
CA ALA A 766 -6.18 5.08 10.57
C ALA A 766 -6.85 6.18 11.39
N PHE A 767 -7.29 7.23 10.70
CA PHE A 767 -8.14 8.28 11.26
C PHE A 767 -9.63 7.98 11.02
N PRO A 768 -10.54 8.52 11.85
CA PRO A 768 -11.96 8.35 11.65
C PRO A 768 -12.46 9.06 10.39
N ALA A 769 -13.43 8.45 9.70
CA ALA A 769 -14.15 9.10 8.61
C ALA A 769 -15.14 10.14 9.17
N GLU A 770 -14.86 11.43 8.97
CA GLU A 770 -15.54 12.53 9.69
C GLU A 770 -16.87 12.99 9.07
N TRP A 771 -17.58 12.11 8.35
CA TRP A 771 -18.88 12.43 7.75
C TRP A 771 -19.94 12.87 8.78
N GLY A 772 -19.81 12.43 10.04
CA GLY A 772 -20.68 12.85 11.14
C GLY A 772 -20.62 14.35 11.43
N PHE A 773 -19.56 15.05 11.03
CA PHE A 773 -19.39 16.48 11.24
C PHE A 773 -20.41 17.35 10.51
N LEU A 774 -20.99 16.85 9.41
CA LEU A 774 -22.08 17.55 8.71
C LEU A 774 -23.35 17.71 9.58
N ASN A 775 -23.50 16.90 10.64
CA ASN A 775 -24.62 16.99 11.58
C ASN A 775 -24.35 18.00 12.72
N ILE A 776 -23.16 18.57 12.80
CA ILE A 776 -22.77 19.53 13.85
C ILE A 776 -22.93 20.95 13.28
N PRO A 777 -23.83 21.81 13.81
CA PRO A 777 -24.17 23.09 13.18
C PRO A 777 -22.97 24.00 12.87
N ALA A 778 -22.01 24.13 13.79
CA ALA A 778 -20.82 24.96 13.58
C ALA A 778 -19.91 24.44 12.44
N ARG A 779 -19.79 23.11 12.32
CA ARG A 779 -18.98 22.48 11.27
C ARG A 779 -19.69 22.49 9.92
N LYS A 780 -21.01 22.30 9.92
CA LYS A 780 -21.84 22.50 8.74
C LYS A 780 -21.75 23.95 8.22
N ALA A 781 -21.73 24.94 9.12
CA ALA A 781 -21.52 26.33 8.73
C ALA A 781 -20.12 26.58 8.12
N LEU A 782 -19.07 25.94 8.66
CA LEU A 782 -17.74 25.96 8.04
C LEU A 782 -17.76 25.37 6.62
N HIS A 783 -18.34 24.17 6.48
CA HIS A 783 -18.52 23.52 5.19
C HIS A 783 -19.26 24.41 4.19
N ASP A 784 -20.36 25.04 4.60
CA ASP A 784 -21.17 25.88 3.72
C ASP A 784 -20.42 27.14 3.27
N ASN A 785 -19.53 27.67 4.12
CA ASN A 785 -18.63 28.75 3.74
C ASN A 785 -17.60 28.25 2.71
N TYR A 786 -16.96 27.11 2.95
CA TYR A 786 -16.03 26.48 1.99
C TYR A 786 -16.72 26.23 0.66
N GLN A 787 -17.92 25.65 0.65
CA GLN A 787 -18.69 25.42 -0.55
C GLN A 787 -18.90 26.70 -1.36
N LYS A 788 -19.30 27.82 -0.73
CA LYS A 788 -19.46 29.11 -1.43
C LYS A 788 -18.14 29.65 -1.97
N ILE A 789 -17.08 29.57 -1.17
CA ILE A 789 -15.72 30.00 -1.53
C ILE A 789 -15.21 29.25 -2.76
N LEU A 790 -15.26 27.92 -2.73
CA LEU A 790 -14.76 27.06 -3.80
C LEU A 790 -15.65 27.14 -5.04
N ASN A 791 -16.97 27.30 -4.91
CA ASN A 791 -17.85 27.51 -6.05
C ASN A 791 -17.62 28.87 -6.75
N LEU A 792 -17.27 29.93 -6.02
CA LEU A 792 -16.82 31.19 -6.63
C LEU A 792 -15.57 30.95 -7.48
N ARG A 793 -14.60 30.21 -6.94
CA ARG A 793 -13.38 29.82 -7.63
C ARG A 793 -13.64 28.99 -8.89
N LEU A 794 -14.52 28.00 -8.79
CA LEU A 794 -14.86 27.09 -9.89
C LEU A 794 -15.60 27.81 -11.03
N LYS A 795 -16.56 28.69 -10.71
CA LYS A 795 -17.38 29.39 -11.72
C LYS A 795 -16.67 30.57 -12.37
N TYR A 796 -15.74 31.22 -11.67
CA TYR A 796 -15.02 32.40 -12.16
C TYR A 796 -13.50 32.15 -12.15
N PRO A 797 -13.03 31.12 -12.88
CA PRO A 797 -11.65 30.67 -12.78
C PRO A 797 -10.66 31.75 -13.22
N SER A 798 -11.03 32.66 -14.13
CA SER A 798 -10.21 33.79 -14.59
C SER A 798 -9.70 34.67 -13.45
N LEU A 799 -10.51 34.89 -12.41
CA LEU A 799 -10.12 35.65 -11.21
C LEU A 799 -8.90 35.07 -10.49
N PHE A 800 -8.73 33.74 -10.55
CA PHE A 800 -7.74 33.02 -9.76
C PHE A 800 -6.62 32.44 -10.62
N SER A 801 -6.89 32.11 -11.89
CA SER A 801 -5.89 31.57 -12.80
C SER A 801 -5.08 32.65 -13.51
N ASN A 802 -5.71 33.80 -13.83
CA ASN A 802 -5.07 34.88 -14.58
C ASN A 802 -5.79 36.23 -14.34
N PRO A 803 -5.79 36.77 -13.11
CA PRO A 803 -6.39 38.08 -12.85
C PRO A 803 -5.65 39.18 -13.62
N THR A 804 -6.38 40.19 -14.10
CA THR A 804 -5.81 41.39 -14.72
C THR A 804 -5.14 42.29 -13.70
N SER A 805 -5.63 42.28 -12.46
CA SER A 805 -4.99 42.93 -11.31
C SER A 805 -5.35 42.21 -10.02
N TRP A 806 -4.42 42.19 -9.07
CA TRP A 806 -4.64 41.65 -7.74
C TRP A 806 -3.72 42.32 -6.72
N SER A 807 -4.15 42.34 -5.46
CA SER A 807 -3.38 42.86 -4.33
C SER A 807 -3.85 42.19 -3.03
N TRP A 808 -3.08 42.35 -1.96
CA TRP A 808 -3.42 41.77 -0.66
C TRP A 808 -2.74 42.48 0.50
N GLN A 809 -3.29 42.30 1.69
CA GLN A 809 -2.72 42.68 2.99
C GLN A 809 -2.84 41.46 3.90
N VAL A 810 -1.77 40.66 3.96
CA VAL A 810 -1.77 39.32 4.59
C VAL A 810 -0.60 39.11 5.56
N SER A 811 0.16 40.17 5.84
CA SER A 811 1.32 40.10 6.72
C SER A 811 0.90 40.08 8.19
N ALA A 812 1.85 39.77 9.07
CA ALA A 812 1.64 39.89 10.52
C ALA A 812 1.28 41.34 10.94
N SER A 813 1.81 42.37 10.27
CA SER A 813 1.52 43.77 10.60
C SER A 813 0.10 44.21 10.23
N ASP A 814 -0.59 43.49 9.35
CA ASP A 814 -1.97 43.79 8.94
C ASP A 814 -3.02 43.24 9.91
N TRP A 815 -2.60 42.49 10.95
CA TRP A 815 -3.50 41.77 11.86
C TRP A 815 -4.55 42.67 12.53
N SER A 816 -4.12 43.76 13.17
CA SER A 816 -5.00 44.64 13.96
C SER A 816 -5.88 45.56 13.10
N ALA A 817 -5.50 45.77 11.83
CA ALA A 817 -6.28 46.56 10.88
C ALA A 817 -7.29 45.71 10.10
N GLY A 818 -7.20 44.38 10.19
CA GLY A 818 -7.92 43.45 9.32
C GLY A 818 -7.16 43.19 8.01
N ARG A 819 -7.18 41.95 7.57
CA ARG A 819 -6.49 41.49 6.35
C ARG A 819 -7.42 41.57 5.14
N ASN A 820 -6.85 41.69 3.94
CA ASN A 820 -7.62 41.63 2.70
C ASN A 820 -6.92 40.93 1.53
N VAL A 821 -7.74 40.49 0.57
CA VAL A 821 -7.31 40.08 -0.77
C VAL A 821 -8.25 40.75 -1.79
N TYR A 822 -7.68 41.29 -2.86
CA TYR A 822 -8.40 41.85 -3.99
C TYR A 822 -7.97 41.20 -5.30
N LEU A 823 -8.95 40.91 -6.14
CA LEU A 823 -8.79 40.25 -7.43
C LEU A 823 -9.75 40.88 -8.44
N THR A 824 -9.30 41.08 -9.67
CA THR A 824 -10.17 41.39 -10.81
C THR A 824 -9.68 40.71 -12.09
N ASP A 825 -10.60 40.33 -12.96
CA ASP A 825 -10.32 39.93 -14.34
C ASP A 825 -10.75 41.01 -15.35
N GLY A 826 -11.05 42.22 -14.86
CA GLY A 826 -11.57 43.35 -15.63
C GLY A 826 -13.09 43.34 -15.81
N LYS A 827 -13.77 42.23 -15.55
CA LYS A 827 -15.25 42.12 -15.56
C LYS A 827 -15.78 41.84 -14.17
N THR A 828 -15.28 40.77 -13.58
CA THR A 828 -15.58 40.33 -12.22
C THR A 828 -14.49 40.84 -11.30
N SER A 829 -14.88 41.30 -10.12
CA SER A 829 -13.96 41.72 -9.06
C SER A 829 -14.41 41.14 -7.74
N ALA A 830 -13.46 40.72 -6.90
CA ALA A 830 -13.70 40.16 -5.58
C ALA A 830 -12.83 40.84 -4.54
N VAL A 831 -13.40 41.13 -3.37
CA VAL A 831 -12.71 41.67 -2.19
C VAL A 831 -13.00 40.75 -1.01
N VAL A 832 -11.95 40.13 -0.46
CA VAL A 832 -12.01 39.27 0.73
C VAL A 832 -11.49 40.08 1.91
N LEU A 833 -12.20 40.07 3.03
CA LEU A 833 -11.86 40.78 4.26
C LEU A 833 -11.92 39.82 5.44
N GLY A 834 -10.88 39.78 6.26
CA GLY A 834 -10.79 38.87 7.40
C GLY A 834 -10.34 39.55 8.68
N ASN A 835 -11.09 39.30 9.76
CA ASN A 835 -10.65 39.57 11.12
C ASN A 835 -10.21 38.27 11.80
N PHE A 836 -8.92 38.16 12.10
CA PHE A 836 -8.35 37.02 12.78
C PHE A 836 -8.25 37.23 14.30
N THR A 837 -8.63 38.40 14.82
CA THR A 837 -8.63 38.68 16.27
C THR A 837 -9.73 37.89 16.98
N GLY A 838 -9.39 37.37 18.17
CA GLY A 838 -10.36 36.76 19.08
C GLY A 838 -11.09 37.74 19.99
N THR A 839 -10.73 39.03 19.91
CA THR A 839 -11.39 40.10 20.66
C THR A 839 -11.57 41.33 19.78
N GLY A 840 -12.74 41.95 19.89
CA GLY A 840 -13.04 43.26 19.30
C GLY A 840 -13.27 43.24 17.79
N ALA A 841 -13.99 44.26 17.32
CA ALA A 841 -14.16 44.50 15.90
C ALA A 841 -12.94 45.21 15.31
N VAL A 842 -12.56 44.88 14.07
CA VAL A 842 -11.54 45.59 13.30
C VAL A 842 -12.18 46.39 12.17
N SER A 843 -11.53 47.48 11.77
CA SER A 843 -11.98 48.34 10.66
C SER A 843 -11.09 48.12 9.44
N ALA A 844 -11.44 47.15 8.60
CA ALA A 844 -10.66 46.77 7.44
C ALA A 844 -10.81 47.78 6.31
N SER A 845 -9.68 48.18 5.71
CA SER A 845 -9.67 48.93 4.46
C SER A 845 -10.02 47.99 3.31
N ALA A 846 -11.19 48.17 2.69
CA ALA A 846 -11.63 47.34 1.57
C ALA A 846 -11.25 47.99 0.23
N PRO A 847 -10.31 47.39 -0.54
CA PRO A 847 -9.84 47.92 -1.81
C PRO A 847 -10.82 47.60 -2.96
N PHE A 848 -12.04 48.12 -2.89
CA PHE A 848 -12.97 48.05 -4.01
C PHE A 848 -12.41 48.80 -5.23
N ASP A 849 -12.64 48.29 -6.43
CA ASP A 849 -12.14 48.88 -7.68
C ASP A 849 -13.09 49.92 -8.30
N LYS A 850 -14.33 49.99 -7.80
CA LYS A 850 -15.35 50.96 -8.20
C LYS A 850 -16.41 51.16 -7.12
N THR A 851 -17.03 52.33 -7.14
CA THR A 851 -18.24 52.63 -6.37
C THR A 851 -19.48 51.96 -6.97
N GLY A 852 -20.56 51.90 -6.20
CA GLY A 852 -21.83 51.28 -6.58
C GLY A 852 -22.15 50.00 -5.80
N ILE A 853 -23.08 49.20 -6.32
CA ILE A 853 -23.58 48.02 -5.61
C ILE A 853 -22.58 46.87 -5.70
N TRP A 854 -22.22 46.32 -4.54
CA TRP A 854 -21.47 45.08 -4.38
C TRP A 854 -22.29 44.07 -3.59
N TYR A 855 -22.06 42.78 -3.83
CA TYR A 855 -22.82 41.68 -3.23
C TYR A 855 -21.94 40.85 -2.31
N GLU A 856 -22.42 40.60 -1.10
CA GLU A 856 -21.74 39.76 -0.10
C GLU A 856 -22.04 38.28 -0.41
N LEU A 857 -21.01 37.46 -0.57
CA LEU A 857 -21.10 36.08 -1.04
C LEU A 857 -21.76 35.14 -0.02
N LEU A 858 -21.50 35.33 1.27
CA LEU A 858 -21.91 34.43 2.33
C LEU A 858 -23.38 34.63 2.71
N THR A 859 -23.87 35.87 2.77
CA THR A 859 -25.26 36.21 3.11
C THR A 859 -26.14 36.42 1.88
N GLY A 860 -25.54 36.80 0.75
CA GLY A 860 -26.27 37.21 -0.46
C GLY A 860 -26.83 38.63 -0.40
N ASP A 861 -26.50 39.40 0.65
CA ASP A 861 -26.88 40.81 0.77
C ASP A 861 -26.09 41.69 -0.20
N SER A 862 -26.45 42.96 -0.26
CA SER A 862 -25.70 43.95 -1.02
C SER A 862 -25.33 45.17 -0.19
N ILE A 863 -24.21 45.79 -0.52
CA ILE A 863 -23.79 47.08 0.01
C ILE A 863 -23.65 48.09 -1.13
N ASN A 864 -23.85 49.38 -0.83
CA ASN A 864 -23.52 50.45 -1.75
C ASN A 864 -22.14 51.03 -1.36
N VAL A 865 -21.13 50.75 -2.17
CA VAL A 865 -19.76 51.25 -2.00
C VAL A 865 -19.70 52.70 -2.48
N THR A 866 -19.31 53.61 -1.59
CA THR A 866 -19.30 55.06 -1.87
C THR A 866 -17.91 55.67 -2.06
N ALA A 867 -16.85 54.91 -1.75
CA ALA A 867 -15.45 55.33 -1.89
C ALA A 867 -14.52 54.13 -2.15
N THR A 868 -13.32 54.38 -2.67
CA THR A 868 -12.31 53.36 -2.97
C THR A 868 -10.93 53.82 -2.48
N PRO A 869 -10.37 53.26 -1.39
CA PRO A 869 -10.93 52.19 -0.56
C PRO A 869 -12.10 52.67 0.33
N MET A 870 -12.91 51.74 0.82
CA MET A 870 -13.97 51.98 1.81
C MET A 870 -13.68 51.19 3.08
N THR A 871 -13.86 51.80 4.25
CA THR A 871 -13.70 51.09 5.53
C THR A 871 -14.91 50.20 5.82
N ILE A 872 -14.67 48.94 6.16
CA ILE A 872 -15.69 47.96 6.53
C ILE A 872 -15.38 47.43 7.93
N ALA A 873 -16.36 47.53 8.82
CA ALA A 873 -16.28 46.92 10.14
C ALA A 873 -16.47 45.41 10.05
N LEU A 874 -15.57 44.65 10.68
CA LEU A 874 -15.62 43.20 10.83
C LEU A 874 -15.70 42.86 12.32
N PRO A 875 -16.69 42.06 12.77
CA PRO A 875 -16.68 41.54 14.14
C PRO A 875 -15.49 40.60 14.37
N GLU A 876 -15.27 40.17 15.61
CA GLU A 876 -14.33 39.09 15.94
C GLU A 876 -14.59 37.85 15.07
N PHE A 877 -13.51 37.21 14.60
CA PHE A 877 -13.59 36.10 13.64
C PHE A 877 -14.38 36.41 12.34
N GLY A 878 -14.55 37.70 12.04
CA GLY A 878 -15.39 38.18 10.95
C GLY A 878 -14.80 37.91 9.57
N LEU A 879 -15.57 37.27 8.70
CA LEU A 879 -15.27 37.09 7.29
C LEU A 879 -16.33 37.81 6.46
N LYS A 880 -15.90 38.62 5.49
CA LYS A 880 -16.76 39.14 4.43
C LYS A 880 -16.11 38.99 3.07
N ILE A 881 -16.89 38.55 2.08
CA ILE A 881 -16.43 38.38 0.71
C ILE A 881 -17.39 39.12 -0.20
N TYR A 882 -16.91 40.17 -0.84
CA TYR A 882 -17.72 40.99 -1.74
C TYR A 882 -17.36 40.72 -3.20
N THR A 883 -18.37 40.75 -4.06
CA THR A 883 -18.22 40.63 -5.51
C THR A 883 -18.99 41.74 -6.22
N ASN A 884 -18.46 42.23 -7.34
CA ASN A 884 -19.09 43.30 -8.13
C ASN A 884 -20.26 42.81 -9.00
N ILE A 885 -20.57 41.52 -8.93
CA ILE A 885 -21.70 40.86 -9.57
C ILE A 885 -22.43 40.02 -8.53
N ARG A 886 -23.74 39.86 -8.65
CA ARG A 886 -24.48 38.96 -7.75
C ARG A 886 -24.15 37.52 -8.14
N ILE A 887 -23.35 36.85 -7.32
CA ILE A 887 -23.15 35.40 -7.40
C ILE A 887 -24.43 34.76 -6.90
N THR A 888 -25.38 34.56 -7.81
CA THR A 888 -26.53 33.73 -7.51
C THR A 888 -26.00 32.31 -7.31
N PRO A 889 -26.45 31.56 -6.29
CA PRO A 889 -26.34 30.11 -6.35
C PRO A 889 -26.78 29.71 -7.75
N ALA A 890 -26.11 28.72 -8.37
CA ALA A 890 -26.71 28.11 -9.55
C ALA A 890 -28.17 27.80 -9.16
N PRO A 891 -29.17 27.94 -10.06
CA PRO A 891 -30.49 27.42 -9.74
C PRO A 891 -30.22 26.04 -9.16
N VAL A 892 -30.55 25.88 -7.87
CA VAL A 892 -30.53 24.57 -7.27
C VAL A 892 -31.39 23.80 -8.24
N ASP A 893 -30.80 22.82 -8.93
CA ASP A 893 -31.62 21.80 -9.50
C ASP A 893 -32.34 21.22 -8.30
N THR A 894 -33.55 21.73 -8.05
CA THR A 894 -34.37 21.36 -6.89
C THR A 894 -34.87 19.93 -7.06
N ALA A 895 -34.35 19.21 -8.07
CA ALA A 895 -33.93 17.84 -7.91
C ALA A 895 -32.77 17.66 -6.90
N THR A 896 -32.84 18.23 -5.70
CA THR A 896 -32.59 17.38 -4.53
C THR A 896 -33.66 16.30 -4.67
N GLN A 897 -33.28 15.17 -5.26
CA GLN A 897 -34.09 13.97 -5.13
C GLN A 897 -34.10 13.65 -3.63
N LYS A 898 -35.04 14.24 -2.89
CA LYS A 898 -35.63 13.52 -1.78
C LYS A 898 -36.11 12.22 -2.38
N THR A 899 -35.38 11.14 -2.12
CA THR A 899 -35.75 9.81 -2.56
C THR A 899 -36.99 9.44 -1.79
N VAL A 900 -38.15 9.60 -2.42
CA VAL A 900 -39.43 9.13 -1.90
C VAL A 900 -39.70 7.81 -2.60
N LEU A 901 -39.59 6.73 -1.84
CA LEU A 901 -39.98 5.41 -2.31
C LEU A 901 -41.43 5.18 -1.89
N ILE A 902 -42.27 4.82 -2.86
CA ILE A 902 -43.62 4.34 -2.56
C ILE A 902 -43.70 2.84 -2.82
N PHE A 903 -44.27 2.11 -1.87
CA PHE A 903 -44.46 0.66 -1.99
C PHE A 903 -45.71 0.23 -1.21
N PRO A 904 -46.41 -0.84 -1.63
CA PRO A 904 -46.28 -1.45 -2.95
C PRO A 904 -46.74 -0.48 -4.05
N ASN A 905 -46.11 -0.56 -5.22
CA ASN A 905 -46.50 0.20 -6.41
C ASN A 905 -46.26 -0.70 -7.64
N PRO A 906 -47.27 -1.45 -8.11
CA PRO A 906 -48.69 -1.12 -7.98
C PRO A 906 -49.29 -1.33 -6.58
N VAL A 907 -50.16 -0.41 -6.16
CA VAL A 907 -50.86 -0.39 -4.87
C VAL A 907 -52.28 -0.94 -5.03
N GLU A 908 -52.74 -1.73 -4.06
CA GLU A 908 -54.17 -2.02 -3.88
C GLU A 908 -54.77 -0.94 -2.98
N ASP A 909 -54.97 -1.17 -1.68
CA ASP A 909 -55.71 -0.21 -0.84
C ASP A 909 -54.83 0.72 0.01
N MET A 910 -53.59 0.31 0.30
CA MET A 910 -52.68 1.03 1.18
C MET A 910 -51.29 1.14 0.55
N MET A 911 -50.79 2.37 0.38
CA MET A 911 -49.39 2.63 0.03
C MET A 911 -48.60 3.15 1.23
N TYR A 912 -47.31 2.84 1.23
CA TYR A 912 -46.32 3.29 2.21
C TYR A 912 -45.37 4.27 1.55
N ILE A 913 -44.99 5.31 2.27
CA ILE A 913 -44.06 6.35 1.82
C ILE A 913 -42.81 6.26 2.68
N SER A 914 -41.67 5.88 2.09
CA SER A 914 -40.36 5.86 2.75
C SER A 914 -39.49 7.02 2.26
N GLY A 915 -38.76 7.66 3.19
CA GLY A 915 -37.93 8.84 2.94
C GLY A 915 -38.10 9.90 4.04
N ALA A 916 -37.92 11.17 3.68
CA ALA A 916 -38.03 12.30 4.61
C ALA A 916 -39.46 12.44 5.19
N PRO A 917 -39.62 12.92 6.45
CA PRO A 917 -40.93 13.06 7.09
C PRO A 917 -41.91 13.93 6.28
N ALA A 918 -43.04 13.35 5.89
CA ALA A 918 -44.07 13.99 5.08
C ALA A 918 -45.40 14.15 5.83
N ASN A 919 -46.18 15.16 5.44
CA ASN A 919 -47.46 15.50 6.07
C ASN A 919 -48.65 14.97 5.27
N SER A 920 -48.63 15.13 3.95
CA SER A 920 -49.75 14.79 3.08
C SER A 920 -49.29 14.47 1.65
N VAL A 921 -50.19 13.84 0.89
CA VAL A 921 -50.05 13.60 -0.54
C VAL A 921 -51.29 14.09 -1.28
N GLN A 922 -51.09 14.86 -2.34
CA GLN A 922 -52.12 15.18 -3.33
C GLN A 922 -52.03 14.18 -4.47
N ILE A 923 -53.16 13.60 -4.88
CA ILE A 923 -53.24 12.62 -5.95
C ILE A 923 -54.13 13.19 -7.06
N SER A 924 -53.58 13.27 -8.26
CA SER A 924 -54.26 13.73 -9.47
C SER A 924 -54.32 12.61 -10.52
N ASP A 925 -55.32 12.66 -11.39
CA ASP A 925 -55.34 11.80 -12.57
C ASP A 925 -54.23 12.19 -13.57
N VAL A 926 -54.02 11.38 -14.60
CA VAL A 926 -52.96 11.61 -15.62
C VAL A 926 -53.12 12.92 -16.39
N ASN A 927 -54.31 13.54 -16.37
CA ASN A 927 -54.58 14.83 -16.98
C ASN A 927 -54.32 16.00 -16.02
N GLY A 928 -53.82 15.73 -14.82
CA GLY A 928 -53.49 16.73 -13.81
C GLY A 928 -54.68 17.21 -12.99
N ARG A 929 -55.89 16.64 -13.17
CA ARG A 929 -57.04 16.99 -12.34
C ARG A 929 -56.89 16.34 -10.96
N LEU A 930 -56.96 17.16 -9.92
CA LEU A 930 -56.88 16.70 -8.54
C LEU A 930 -58.04 15.75 -8.22
N VAL A 931 -57.73 14.56 -7.74
CA VAL A 931 -58.70 13.51 -7.37
C VAL A 931 -58.92 13.51 -5.86
N VAL A 932 -57.83 13.52 -5.08
CA VAL A 932 -57.92 13.48 -3.60
C VAL A 932 -56.66 14.04 -2.95
N VAL A 933 -56.82 14.56 -1.73
CA VAL A 933 -55.71 14.91 -0.83
C VAL A 933 -55.81 14.02 0.40
N LYS A 934 -54.70 13.43 0.83
CA LYS A 934 -54.64 12.55 2.00
C LYS A 934 -53.49 12.92 2.91
N ASP A 935 -53.77 12.94 4.20
CA ASP A 935 -52.73 13.00 5.21
C ASP A 935 -51.97 11.67 5.30
N ILE A 936 -50.70 11.76 5.66
CA ILE A 936 -49.81 10.62 5.83
C ILE A 936 -49.72 10.32 7.33
N GLU A 937 -50.36 9.21 7.73
CA GLU A 937 -50.34 8.76 9.12
C GLU A 937 -49.42 7.55 9.25
N ASN A 938 -48.40 7.64 10.12
CA ASN A 938 -47.39 6.57 10.29
C ASN A 938 -46.78 6.07 8.97
N ASN A 939 -46.46 6.98 8.05
CA ASN A 939 -45.94 6.71 6.70
C ASN A 939 -46.89 5.92 5.78
N ARG A 940 -48.20 5.90 6.08
CA ARG A 940 -49.22 5.15 5.34
C ARG A 940 -50.25 6.08 4.73
N VAL A 941 -50.74 5.72 3.55
CA VAL A 941 -51.83 6.41 2.85
C VAL A 941 -52.84 5.39 2.34
N ASN A 942 -54.10 5.54 2.74
CA ASN A 942 -55.22 4.76 2.21
C ASN A 942 -55.67 5.35 0.86
N VAL A 943 -55.60 4.51 -0.18
CA VAL A 943 -55.94 4.81 -1.57
C VAL A 943 -57.04 3.89 -2.13
N SER A 944 -57.77 3.18 -1.26
CA SER A 944 -58.88 2.28 -1.64
C SER A 944 -59.99 2.96 -2.45
N MET A 945 -60.12 4.28 -2.35
CA MET A 945 -61.10 5.06 -3.11
C MET A 945 -60.72 5.32 -4.57
N LEU A 946 -59.46 5.06 -4.94
CA LEU A 946 -59.00 5.23 -6.33
C LEU A 946 -59.45 4.04 -7.17
N GLN A 947 -59.88 4.30 -8.40
CA GLN A 947 -60.14 3.25 -9.38
C GLN A 947 -58.82 2.71 -9.94
N THR A 948 -58.83 1.49 -10.49
CA THR A 948 -57.66 0.90 -11.18
C THR A 948 -57.15 1.85 -12.27
N GLY A 949 -55.87 2.21 -12.23
CA GLY A 949 -55.29 3.17 -13.15
C GLY A 949 -54.00 3.83 -12.69
N MET A 950 -53.51 4.77 -13.51
CA MET A 950 -52.31 5.55 -13.23
C MET A 950 -52.67 6.92 -12.66
N TYR A 951 -51.93 7.35 -11.63
CA TYR A 951 -52.09 8.64 -10.99
C TYR A 951 -50.75 9.34 -10.78
N LEU A 952 -50.79 10.66 -10.71
CA LEU A 952 -49.67 11.52 -10.34
C LEU A 952 -49.86 11.95 -8.88
N GLY A 953 -48.88 11.65 -8.03
CA GLY A 953 -48.88 12.09 -6.64
C GLY A 953 -47.91 13.24 -6.41
N LYS A 954 -48.25 14.16 -5.50
CA LYS A 954 -47.35 15.20 -5.00
C LYS A 954 -47.32 15.13 -3.47
N VAL A 955 -46.18 14.71 -2.92
CA VAL A 955 -45.94 14.57 -1.48
C VAL A 955 -45.46 15.91 -0.91
N PHE A 956 -46.03 16.33 0.21
CA PHE A 956 -45.70 17.56 0.91
C PHE A 956 -44.94 17.24 2.20
N PHE A 957 -43.73 17.79 2.34
CA PHE A 957 -42.87 17.55 3.50
C PHE A 957 -43.07 18.59 4.60
N ARG A 958 -42.63 18.24 5.82
CA ARG A 958 -42.71 19.14 6.99
C ARG A 958 -41.92 20.44 6.85
N ASP A 959 -40.89 20.45 6.02
CA ASP A 959 -40.07 21.63 5.73
C ASP A 959 -40.63 22.52 4.61
N GLY A 960 -41.86 22.26 4.16
CA GLY A 960 -42.55 23.05 3.13
C GLY A 960 -42.19 22.69 1.68
N THR A 961 -41.24 21.77 1.47
CA THR A 961 -40.89 21.29 0.12
C THR A 961 -41.87 20.24 -0.40
N THR A 962 -41.82 19.92 -1.70
CA THR A 962 -42.71 18.91 -2.31
C THR A 962 -41.97 17.98 -3.28
N LYS A 963 -42.48 16.75 -3.49
CA LYS A 963 -41.93 15.78 -4.47
C LYS A 963 -43.03 15.09 -5.27
N ALA A 964 -42.85 14.98 -6.58
CA ALA A 964 -43.74 14.23 -7.45
C ALA A 964 -43.43 12.72 -7.41
N ILE A 965 -44.47 11.89 -7.41
CA ILE A 965 -44.43 10.42 -7.42
C ILE A 965 -45.44 9.88 -8.44
N LYS A 966 -45.25 8.64 -8.91
CA LYS A 966 -46.17 7.96 -9.82
C LYS A 966 -46.85 6.81 -9.09
N ILE A 967 -48.17 6.80 -9.01
CA ILE A 967 -48.96 5.79 -8.30
C ILE A 967 -49.71 4.93 -9.33
N CYS A 968 -49.52 3.62 -9.29
CA CYS A 968 -50.24 2.65 -10.12
C CYS A 968 -51.22 1.89 -9.21
N LYS A 969 -52.53 2.14 -9.34
CA LYS A 969 -53.59 1.45 -8.59
C LYS A 969 -54.01 0.19 -9.37
N ARG A 970 -53.93 -0.97 -8.72
CA ARG A 970 -54.50 -2.23 -9.23
C ARG A 970 -55.95 -2.37 -8.83
#